data_AF-A0A9P5RKH5-F1
#
_entry.id   AF-A0A9P5RKH5-F1
#
_cell.length_a   1.000
_cell.length_b   1.000
_cell.length_c   1.000
_cell.angle_alpha   90.00
_cell.angle_beta   90.00
_cell.angle_gamma   90.00
#
_symmetry.space_group_name_H-M   'P 1'
#
loop_
_entity.id
_entity.type
_entity.pdbx_description
1 polymer ?
#
loop_
_entity_poly.entity_id
_entity_poly.type
_entity_poly.pdbx_seq_one_letter_code
_entity_poly.pdbx_strand_id
1 'polypeptide(L)'
;MKTLVASKNSNSFELVSIDDHSQPDASTSEPTLPPPPKPQDSYSISPRGRLVALAGYLLIAGLSSLYFCLVQAGMDSIQICDSIANCLLFSTQGWPALGEQSVDLLVMSYISGTVSVIGGILGAFGMLAAYKESSTMVRGFAKAWWVMIGVILGTTALTLFLTVIHKDRFHDQCGIEHDAVRGTSECSAMYVAALLGSLIGCLIGVTMIEAQDNKKHLYTVIVLGASGDLAKKKTFPALFGLYKNHYLDANTQIIGYARTKMDQATFEGHISKYIKLKTDEDREALPKFLKLCSYQDGQYDKDSDFQQLEKSLERLEKASGATARLFYMALPPSVFIPVATSIKHNNYKKDVITRLIVEKPFGMDLESSRKLAKDLGALFTEEEIYRIDHYLGKEMVKNLMILRFANVIFGSVWNRHSIDNIQITFKEKIGTEGRGGYFDEFGIIRDVMQNHLLQILTLIAMEPPVSLGAEDVRDEKVKVLRYIPPIVKNDILLGQYTKSEDGKEPGYLDDKTVPKGSKTPTYAAATLYIQNERWTGVPFILKCGKALDQQKTEIRIQFKDVSGNMFTNLARNEIVIRVQPNEAVYVKIMNKEPGLGMKTVISDLDLSYSSRFDNAVIPEAYESLILDSLNGDHSNFVRDDELDAAWKIFTPILKTIDHGEIEPIPYAFGSRGPHGVTEFVAKHGYERSNQEYNWPNHSEASVAAKGQDQKAKPNP
;
A
#
# COMPACT_ATOMS: atom_id res chain seq x y z
N MET A 1 -63.75 25.97 31.51
CA MET A 1 -63.22 26.22 32.87
C MET A 1 -61.77 26.65 32.71
N LYS A 2 -61.34 27.81 33.24
CA LYS A 2 -60.77 28.02 34.59
C LYS A 2 -59.59 27.07 34.92
N THR A 3 -58.42 27.50 35.42
CA THR A 3 -57.86 28.86 35.65
C THR A 3 -56.36 28.77 36.04
N LEU A 4 -55.47 29.51 35.33
CA LEU A 4 -54.13 30.07 35.70
C LEU A 4 -53.10 29.20 36.52
N VAL A 5 -51.84 29.56 36.83
CA VAL A 5 -50.97 30.78 36.77
C VAL A 5 -49.56 30.31 36.29
N ALA A 6 -48.89 30.84 35.26
CA ALA A 6 -48.05 32.07 35.17
C ALA A 6 -46.83 32.11 36.14
N SER A 7 -45.72 32.85 35.95
CA SER A 7 -45.22 33.81 34.92
C SER A 7 -43.66 33.83 35.04
N LYS A 8 -42.77 34.40 34.20
CA LYS A 8 -42.70 35.52 33.21
C LYS A 8 -41.91 35.03 31.96
N ASN A 9 -41.62 35.73 30.84
CA ASN A 9 -41.30 37.13 30.47
C ASN A 9 -39.88 37.59 30.91
N SER A 10 -39.11 38.38 30.15
CA SER A 10 -39.32 39.18 28.90
C SER A 10 -37.93 39.40 28.24
N ASN A 11 -37.65 39.96 27.04
CA ASN A 11 -38.34 40.63 25.90
C ASN A 11 -37.29 40.74 24.73
N SER A 12 -37.49 41.33 23.54
CA SER A 12 -38.59 41.40 22.54
C SER A 12 -38.18 42.33 21.36
N PHE A 13 -38.12 41.83 20.11
CA PHE A 13 -38.16 42.61 18.84
C PHE A 13 -37.05 43.70 18.62
N GLU A 14 -36.83 44.29 17.43
CA GLU A 14 -37.66 44.44 16.22
C GLU A 14 -36.84 44.44 14.89
N LEU A 15 -37.51 44.53 13.73
CA LEU A 15 -36.95 44.31 12.38
C LEU A 15 -37.65 45.22 11.34
N VAL A 16 -36.92 46.06 10.60
CA VAL A 16 -37.38 46.79 9.37
C VAL A 16 -36.19 46.97 8.39
N SER A 17 -36.49 47.14 7.09
CA SER A 17 -35.58 47.07 5.93
C SER A 17 -35.74 48.26 4.95
N ILE A 18 -35.06 48.21 3.79
CA ILE A 18 -35.31 48.90 2.47
C ILE A 18 -34.24 49.94 2.01
N ASP A 19 -33.38 49.44 1.11
CA ASP A 19 -33.08 49.88 -0.29
C ASP A 19 -32.50 51.28 -0.65
N ASP A 20 -31.21 51.25 -1.04
CA ASP A 20 -30.69 51.42 -2.43
C ASP A 20 -30.52 52.83 -3.13
N HIS A 21 -29.56 52.83 -4.06
CA HIS A 21 -29.29 53.69 -5.23
C HIS A 21 -28.29 54.89 -5.22
N SER A 22 -27.45 54.86 -6.26
CA SER A 22 -26.76 55.95 -7.00
C SER A 22 -25.32 56.44 -6.63
N GLN A 23 -24.47 56.46 -7.68
CA GLN A 23 -23.23 57.22 -7.91
C GLN A 23 -23.51 58.25 -9.06
N PRO A 24 -22.58 59.10 -9.58
CA PRO A 24 -21.16 59.40 -9.26
C PRO A 24 -21.00 60.89 -8.77
N ASP A 25 -19.89 61.66 -8.81
CA ASP A 25 -18.73 61.77 -9.74
C ASP A 25 -17.52 62.55 -9.13
N ALA A 26 -16.43 62.78 -9.88
CA ALA A 26 -15.09 63.15 -9.35
C ALA A 26 -14.58 64.60 -9.58
N SER A 27 -13.60 65.08 -8.76
CA SER A 27 -12.31 65.70 -9.22
C SER A 27 -11.40 66.38 -8.13
N THR A 28 -10.11 65.98 -8.13
CA THR A 28 -8.83 66.70 -7.81
C THR A 28 -8.73 67.96 -6.89
N SER A 29 -7.85 67.89 -5.87
CA SER A 29 -6.60 68.72 -5.72
C SER A 29 -5.83 68.45 -4.40
N GLU A 30 -4.50 68.69 -4.37
CA GLU A 30 -3.60 68.57 -3.18
C GLU A 30 -3.44 69.90 -2.41
N PRO A 31 -2.92 69.89 -1.15
CA PRO A 31 -1.54 70.40 -0.99
C PRO A 31 -0.65 69.75 0.12
N THR A 32 0.64 70.10 0.01
CA THR A 32 1.90 69.68 0.67
C THR A 32 2.04 69.70 2.22
N LEU A 33 3.10 69.00 2.70
CA LEU A 33 3.59 68.88 4.10
C LEU A 33 4.73 69.87 4.50
N PRO A 34 4.97 70.10 5.81
CA PRO A 34 6.12 70.87 6.35
C PRO A 34 7.40 70.04 6.62
N PRO A 35 8.58 70.67 6.83
CA PRO A 35 9.89 70.01 6.90
C PRO A 35 10.33 69.50 8.30
N PRO A 36 11.34 68.60 8.39
CA PRO A 36 11.77 67.92 9.63
C PRO A 36 12.87 68.65 10.45
N PRO A 37 13.07 68.27 11.73
CA PRO A 37 14.17 68.74 12.57
C PRO A 37 15.54 68.06 12.26
N LYS A 38 16.61 68.62 12.83
CA LYS A 38 18.01 68.18 12.62
C LYS A 38 18.41 66.94 13.46
N PRO A 39 19.40 66.15 13.03
CA PRO A 39 19.88 64.96 13.75
C PRO A 39 20.73 65.29 14.99
N GLN A 40 20.82 64.33 15.90
CA GLN A 40 21.81 64.23 16.99
C GLN A 40 22.73 63.00 16.79
N ASP A 41 23.78 62.90 17.60
CA ASP A 41 25.02 62.21 17.28
C ASP A 41 24.99 60.67 17.19
N SER A 42 26.04 60.11 16.58
CA SER A 42 26.17 58.70 16.23
C SER A 42 26.74 57.83 17.36
N TYR A 43 26.05 56.73 17.67
CA TYR A 43 26.49 55.74 18.66
C TYR A 43 27.47 54.72 18.05
N SER A 44 28.58 54.47 18.75
CA SER A 44 29.55 53.42 18.43
C SER A 44 29.38 52.21 19.34
N ILE A 45 29.54 51.00 18.80
CA ILE A 45 29.41 49.75 19.55
C ILE A 45 30.66 49.55 20.41
N SER A 46 30.48 49.43 21.73
CA SER A 46 31.59 49.27 22.66
C SER A 46 32.39 47.96 22.42
N PRO A 47 33.69 47.91 22.77
CA PRO A 47 34.48 46.69 22.68
C PRO A 47 33.90 45.50 23.46
N ARG A 48 33.13 45.75 24.52
CA ARG A 48 32.43 44.71 25.31
C ARG A 48 31.32 44.02 24.51
N GLY A 49 30.54 44.77 23.72
CA GLY A 49 29.49 44.20 22.87
C GLY A 49 30.05 43.21 21.83
N ARG A 50 31.22 43.52 21.26
CA ARG A 50 31.93 42.60 20.35
C ARG A 50 32.37 41.32 21.07
N LEU A 51 32.81 41.42 22.32
CA LEU A 51 33.22 40.27 23.13
C LEU A 51 32.05 39.32 23.45
N VAL A 52 30.88 39.88 23.77
CA VAL A 52 29.65 39.11 24.05
C VAL A 52 29.14 38.41 22.79
N ALA A 53 29.15 39.10 21.64
CA ALA A 53 28.79 38.47 20.36
C ALA A 53 29.74 37.32 19.99
N LEU A 54 31.04 37.49 20.20
CA LEU A 54 32.05 36.44 19.98
C LEU A 54 31.83 35.23 20.91
N ALA A 55 31.55 35.48 22.19
CA ALA A 55 31.26 34.43 23.16
C ALA A 55 29.99 33.63 22.80
N GLY A 56 28.92 34.31 22.37
CA GLY A 56 27.70 33.65 21.88
C GLY A 56 27.95 32.81 20.63
N TYR A 57 28.77 33.30 19.68
CA TYR A 57 29.12 32.55 18.48
C TYR A 57 29.99 31.32 18.78
N LEU A 58 30.96 31.44 19.70
CA LEU A 58 31.78 30.32 20.16
C LEU A 58 30.95 29.25 20.89
N LEU A 59 29.93 29.65 21.66
CA LEU A 59 28.99 28.71 22.29
C LEU A 59 28.20 27.91 21.23
N ILE A 60 27.66 28.59 20.21
CA ILE A 60 26.91 27.94 19.11
C ILE A 60 27.81 27.01 18.29
N ALA A 61 29.03 27.41 17.99
CA ALA A 61 30.01 26.58 17.30
C ALA A 61 30.38 25.33 18.13
N GLY A 62 30.65 25.50 19.43
CA GLY A 62 30.96 24.40 20.35
C GLY A 62 29.81 23.38 20.49
N LEU A 63 28.57 23.86 20.62
CA LEU A 63 27.39 22.99 20.69
C LEU A 63 27.14 22.24 19.36
N SER A 64 27.37 22.90 18.22
CA SER A 64 27.31 22.26 16.90
C SER A 64 28.37 21.17 16.74
N SER A 65 29.60 21.40 17.20
CA SER A 65 30.68 20.39 17.19
C SER A 65 30.38 19.22 18.14
N LEU A 66 29.87 19.51 19.34
CA LEU A 66 29.46 18.50 20.32
C LEU A 66 28.35 17.60 19.76
N TYR A 67 27.32 18.19 19.13
CA TYR A 67 26.25 17.44 18.46
C TYR A 67 26.81 16.45 17.42
N PHE A 68 27.74 16.89 16.56
CA PHE A 68 28.37 16.02 15.57
C PHE A 68 29.14 14.85 16.19
N CYS A 69 29.88 15.08 17.29
CA CYS A 69 30.56 14.00 18.02
C CYS A 69 29.58 13.00 18.64
N LEU A 70 28.48 13.46 19.25
CA LEU A 70 27.48 12.57 19.88
C LEU A 70 26.70 11.76 18.83
N VAL A 71 26.42 12.33 17.66
CA VAL A 71 25.84 11.61 16.51
C VAL A 71 26.82 10.56 15.97
N GLN A 72 28.11 10.88 15.82
CA GLN A 72 29.12 9.89 15.42
C GLN A 72 29.36 8.79 16.47
N ALA A 73 29.05 9.06 17.75
CA ALA A 73 29.05 8.05 18.81
C ALA A 73 27.81 7.13 18.79
N GLY A 74 26.85 7.35 17.89
CA GLY A 74 25.66 6.50 17.73
C GLY A 74 24.58 6.70 18.81
N MET A 75 24.60 7.83 19.52
CA MET A 75 23.61 8.15 20.55
C MET A 75 22.26 8.51 19.94
N ASP A 76 21.17 8.22 20.65
CA ASP A 76 19.82 8.56 20.20
C ASP A 76 19.49 10.06 20.41
N SER A 77 18.42 10.53 19.77
CA SER A 77 18.04 11.95 19.79
C SER A 77 17.67 12.47 21.18
N ILE A 78 17.22 11.62 22.11
CA ILE A 78 16.89 12.01 23.48
C ILE A 78 18.20 12.17 24.27
N GLN A 79 19.10 11.20 24.19
CA GLN A 79 20.42 11.25 24.82
C GLN A 79 21.25 12.46 24.37
N ILE A 80 21.17 12.81 23.08
CA ILE A 80 21.83 14.00 22.51
C ILE A 80 21.20 15.29 23.06
N CYS A 81 19.87 15.38 23.10
CA CYS A 81 19.16 16.53 23.67
C CYS A 81 19.47 16.74 25.16
N ASP A 82 19.46 15.68 25.98
CA ASP A 82 19.80 15.76 27.40
C ASP A 82 21.26 16.17 27.61
N SER A 83 22.19 15.67 26.80
CA SER A 83 23.60 16.05 26.87
C SER A 83 23.82 17.54 26.58
N ILE A 84 23.13 18.06 25.55
CA ILE A 84 23.18 19.47 25.15
C ILE A 84 22.48 20.37 26.20
N ALA A 85 21.33 19.94 26.73
CA ALA A 85 20.61 20.66 27.77
C ALA A 85 21.44 20.79 29.07
N ASN A 86 22.14 19.72 29.48
CA ASN A 86 23.03 19.77 30.64
C ASN A 86 24.22 20.72 30.42
N CYS A 87 24.82 20.77 29.22
CA CYS A 87 25.85 21.76 28.90
C CYS A 87 25.34 23.21 28.97
N LEU A 88 24.11 23.46 28.47
CA LEU A 88 23.47 24.77 28.54
C LEU A 88 23.14 25.19 29.98
N LEU A 89 22.62 24.28 30.81
CA LEU A 89 22.37 24.50 32.24
C LEU A 89 23.66 24.82 33.01
N PHE A 90 24.79 24.18 32.68
CA PHE A 90 26.08 24.47 33.31
C PHE A 90 26.62 25.87 32.95
N SER A 91 26.37 26.35 31.73
CA SER A 91 26.86 27.67 31.27
C SER A 91 26.07 28.87 31.82
N THR A 92 24.80 28.67 32.22
CA THR A 92 23.90 29.76 32.63
C THR A 92 24.04 30.19 34.10
N GLN A 93 24.69 29.40 34.96
CA GLN A 93 24.92 29.76 36.37
C GLN A 93 26.05 30.79 36.60
N GLY A 94 26.74 31.23 35.54
CA GLY A 94 27.97 32.03 35.64
C GLY A 94 27.90 33.52 35.29
N TRP A 95 26.72 34.07 34.96
CA TRP A 95 26.61 35.44 34.42
C TRP A 95 26.06 36.46 35.46
N PRO A 96 26.83 37.49 35.85
CA PRO A 96 26.32 38.58 36.69
C PRO A 96 25.34 39.49 35.94
N ALA A 97 24.31 39.98 36.64
CA ALA A 97 23.41 41.00 36.09
C ALA A 97 24.15 42.32 35.86
N LEU A 98 23.92 42.93 34.68
CA LEU A 98 24.47 44.23 34.28
C LEU A 98 23.36 45.11 33.69
N GLY A 99 23.36 46.39 34.04
CA GLY A 99 22.24 47.31 33.78
C GLY A 99 22.42 48.25 32.59
N GLU A 100 21.27 48.65 32.04
CA GLU A 100 20.96 49.89 31.29
C GLU A 100 22.03 50.49 30.35
N GLN A 101 21.99 50.10 29.07
CA GLN A 101 21.94 51.07 27.96
C GLN A 101 20.91 50.62 26.91
N SER A 102 20.18 51.56 26.32
CA SER A 102 18.92 51.30 25.58
C SER A 102 19.09 50.60 24.23
N VAL A 103 20.25 50.73 23.57
CA VAL A 103 20.53 50.05 22.28
C VAL A 103 20.91 48.58 22.51
N ASP A 104 21.73 48.29 23.51
CA ASP A 104 22.02 46.92 23.94
C ASP A 104 20.73 46.23 24.42
N LEU A 105 19.82 46.96 25.07
CA LEU A 105 18.50 46.46 25.47
C LEU A 105 17.63 46.00 24.30
N LEU A 106 17.71 46.62 23.12
CA LEU A 106 16.95 46.17 21.94
C LEU A 106 17.54 44.86 21.37
N VAL A 107 18.86 44.77 21.25
CA VAL A 107 19.54 43.56 20.76
C VAL A 107 19.41 42.41 21.76
N MET A 108 19.56 42.68 23.06
CA MET A 108 19.32 41.71 24.13
C MET A 108 17.84 41.32 24.21
N SER A 109 16.88 42.23 23.98
CA SER A 109 15.47 41.87 23.89
C SER A 109 15.17 40.99 22.68
N TYR A 110 15.85 41.21 21.54
CA TYR A 110 15.67 40.37 20.36
C TYR A 110 16.28 38.98 20.58
N ILE A 111 17.52 38.90 21.09
CA ILE A 111 18.20 37.64 21.42
C ILE A 111 17.45 36.89 22.53
N SER A 112 17.07 37.56 23.62
CA SER A 112 16.28 36.96 24.71
C SER A 112 14.89 36.55 24.23
N GLY A 113 14.29 37.29 23.30
CA GLY A 113 13.04 36.92 22.62
C GLY A 113 13.21 35.63 21.81
N THR A 114 14.22 35.58 20.93
CA THR A 114 14.55 34.38 20.14
C THR A 114 14.87 33.18 21.04
N VAL A 115 15.67 33.36 22.09
CA VAL A 115 16.01 32.29 23.05
C VAL A 115 14.80 31.84 23.87
N SER A 116 13.91 32.76 24.27
CA SER A 116 12.68 32.40 25.00
C SER A 116 11.66 31.70 24.10
N VAL A 117 11.57 32.08 22.82
CA VAL A 117 10.76 31.40 21.80
C VAL A 117 11.31 30.00 21.54
N ILE A 118 12.63 29.85 21.34
CA ILE A 118 13.27 28.54 21.18
C ILE A 118 13.07 27.68 22.44
N GLY A 119 13.29 28.22 23.64
CA GLY A 119 13.09 27.52 24.90
C GLY A 119 11.64 27.09 25.15
N GLY A 120 10.67 27.96 24.87
CA GLY A 120 9.25 27.64 24.94
C GLY A 120 8.82 26.56 23.94
N ILE A 121 9.36 26.61 22.71
CA ILE A 121 9.10 25.60 21.68
C ILE A 121 9.78 24.26 22.04
N LEU A 122 10.99 24.27 22.61
CA LEU A 122 11.65 23.06 23.12
C LEU A 122 10.87 22.46 24.31
N GLY A 123 10.33 23.28 25.20
CA GLY A 123 9.44 22.83 26.28
C GLY A 123 8.14 22.20 25.75
N ALA A 124 7.52 22.82 24.76
CA ALA A 124 6.36 22.25 24.07
C ALA A 124 6.71 20.95 23.33
N PHE A 125 7.90 20.85 22.73
CA PHE A 125 8.39 19.63 22.08
C PHE A 125 8.68 18.52 23.10
N GLY A 126 9.16 18.84 24.30
CA GLY A 126 9.29 17.90 25.41
C GLY A 126 7.94 17.32 25.86
N MET A 127 6.89 18.16 25.93
CA MET A 127 5.53 17.70 26.19
C MET A 127 4.93 16.87 25.05
N LEU A 128 5.23 17.22 23.79
CA LEU A 128 4.82 16.45 22.61
C LEU A 128 5.57 15.11 22.50
N ALA A 129 6.86 15.05 22.83
CA ALA A 129 7.64 13.81 22.85
C ALA A 129 7.24 12.87 24.01
N ALA A 130 6.69 13.40 25.10
CA ALA A 130 6.03 12.62 26.14
C ALA A 130 4.70 12.00 25.65
N TYR A 131 4.04 12.59 24.64
CA TYR A 131 2.94 11.98 23.90
C TYR A 131 3.46 11.00 22.86
N LYS A 132 3.61 9.75 23.30
CA LYS A 132 4.33 8.66 22.62
C LYS A 132 3.60 8.08 21.39
N GLU A 133 3.39 8.85 20.33
CA GLU A 133 2.74 8.39 19.09
C GLU A 133 3.32 9.00 17.79
N SER A 134 3.29 8.20 16.70
CA SER A 134 3.69 8.54 15.32
C SER A 134 5.10 9.13 15.08
N SER A 135 6.08 8.24 14.83
CA SER A 135 7.43 8.64 14.38
C SER A 135 7.48 9.22 12.96
N THR A 136 6.41 9.12 12.17
CA THR A 136 6.30 9.69 10.82
C THR A 136 5.81 11.13 10.85
N MET A 137 4.83 11.47 11.71
CA MET A 137 4.40 12.86 11.90
C MET A 137 5.53 13.72 12.47
N VAL A 138 6.27 13.21 13.47
CA VAL A 138 7.45 13.90 14.03
C VAL A 138 8.53 14.12 12.96
N ARG A 139 8.80 13.14 12.09
CA ARG A 139 9.73 13.29 10.96
C ARG A 139 9.24 14.30 9.91
N GLY A 140 7.95 14.33 9.61
CA GLY A 140 7.34 15.32 8.70
C GLY A 140 7.43 16.74 9.23
N PHE A 141 7.09 16.95 10.51
CA PHE A 141 7.27 18.23 11.18
C PHE A 141 8.74 18.65 11.24
N ALA A 142 9.65 17.75 11.60
CA ALA A 142 11.09 18.05 11.60
C ALA A 142 11.60 18.50 10.23
N LYS A 143 11.19 17.85 9.13
CA LYS A 143 11.53 18.27 7.76
C LYS A 143 11.04 19.71 7.48
N ALA A 144 9.77 20.02 7.75
CA ALA A 144 9.22 21.36 7.55
C ALA A 144 9.88 22.42 8.47
N TRP A 145 10.22 22.04 9.70
CA TRP A 145 10.83 22.92 10.70
C TRP A 145 12.28 23.25 10.37
N TRP A 146 13.07 22.31 9.86
CA TRP A 146 14.42 22.59 9.34
C TRP A 146 14.41 23.54 8.13
N VAL A 147 13.42 23.41 7.23
CA VAL A 147 13.22 24.37 6.12
C VAL A 147 12.87 25.76 6.67
N MET A 148 11.96 25.87 7.65
CA MET A 148 11.64 27.16 8.28
C MET A 148 12.85 27.75 9.02
N ILE A 149 13.66 26.96 9.71
CA ILE A 149 14.89 27.43 10.36
C ILE A 149 15.89 27.94 9.33
N GLY A 150 16.08 27.24 8.20
CA GLY A 150 16.90 27.71 7.09
C GLY A 150 16.43 29.07 6.54
N VAL A 151 15.11 29.24 6.37
CA VAL A 151 14.52 30.51 5.93
C VAL A 151 14.65 31.61 6.98
N ILE A 152 14.42 31.33 8.27
CA ILE A 152 14.52 32.30 9.37
C ILE A 152 15.97 32.75 9.57
N LEU A 153 16.93 31.82 9.58
CA LEU A 153 18.36 32.16 9.68
C LEU A 153 18.84 32.89 8.43
N GLY A 154 18.43 32.48 7.23
CA GLY A 154 18.78 33.14 5.98
C GLY A 154 18.23 34.56 5.88
N THR A 155 16.97 34.77 6.25
CA THR A 155 16.35 36.12 6.30
C THR A 155 16.97 36.99 7.39
N THR A 156 17.21 36.45 8.59
CA THR A 156 17.89 37.20 9.68
C THR A 156 19.31 37.62 9.27
N ALA A 157 20.07 36.72 8.64
CA ALA A 157 21.40 37.02 8.12
C ALA A 157 21.36 38.06 6.99
N LEU A 158 20.38 37.97 6.08
CA LEU A 158 20.19 38.95 5.01
C LEU A 158 19.79 40.33 5.57
N THR A 159 18.92 40.39 6.57
CA THR A 159 18.56 41.65 7.24
C THR A 159 19.77 42.27 7.95
N LEU A 160 20.59 41.47 8.66
CA LEU A 160 21.85 41.94 9.25
C LEU A 160 22.82 42.45 8.18
N PHE A 161 23.03 41.71 7.09
CA PHE A 161 23.91 42.08 5.99
C PHE A 161 23.47 43.38 5.29
N LEU A 162 22.17 43.52 4.99
CA LEU A 162 21.59 44.76 4.45
C LEU A 162 21.73 45.93 5.43
N THR A 163 21.54 45.70 6.73
CA THR A 163 21.70 46.74 7.77
C THR A 163 23.16 47.22 7.87
N VAL A 164 24.14 46.33 7.72
CA VAL A 164 25.57 46.68 7.65
C VAL A 164 25.88 47.47 6.37
N ILE A 165 25.47 46.99 5.19
CA ILE A 165 25.71 47.67 3.91
C ILE A 165 25.05 49.05 3.84
N HIS A 166 23.87 49.23 4.44
CA HIS A 166 23.23 50.56 4.53
C HIS A 166 24.04 51.53 5.40
N LYS A 167 24.76 51.02 6.41
CA LYS A 167 25.65 51.82 7.26
C LYS A 167 26.96 52.18 6.54
N ASP A 168 27.54 51.24 5.80
CA ASP A 168 28.78 51.49 5.03
C ASP A 168 28.56 52.53 3.93
N ARG A 169 27.46 52.45 3.15
CA ARG A 169 27.11 53.50 2.17
C ARG A 169 26.88 54.88 2.80
N PHE A 170 26.49 54.93 4.07
CA PHE A 170 26.34 56.19 4.81
C PHE A 170 27.70 56.77 5.24
N HIS A 171 28.71 55.92 5.45
CA HIS A 171 30.07 56.34 5.76
C HIS A 171 30.85 56.82 4.52
N ASP A 172 30.63 56.21 3.34
CA ASP A 172 31.28 56.65 2.08
C ASP A 172 30.96 58.12 1.72
N GLN A 173 29.77 58.61 2.07
CA GLN A 173 29.39 60.03 1.87
C GLN A 173 29.98 61.00 2.92
N CYS A 174 30.63 60.49 3.97
CA CYS A 174 31.18 61.30 5.07
C CYS A 174 32.72 61.36 5.12
N GLY A 175 33.43 60.77 4.16
CA GLY A 175 34.85 61.06 3.91
C GLY A 175 35.80 60.69 5.06
N ILE A 176 35.66 59.50 5.62
CA ILE A 176 36.57 58.96 6.66
C ILE A 176 37.61 58.03 6.00
N GLU A 177 38.85 58.04 6.49
CA GLU A 177 40.02 57.49 5.77
C GLU A 177 39.98 55.97 5.52
N HIS A 178 40.55 55.57 4.38
CA HIS A 178 40.78 54.18 4.00
C HIS A 178 41.87 53.53 4.86
N ASP A 179 41.49 52.54 5.68
CA ASP A 179 42.32 51.33 5.88
C ASP A 179 41.52 50.18 6.53
N ALA A 180 40.60 50.49 7.44
CA ALA A 180 39.81 49.48 8.16
C ALA A 180 38.90 48.60 7.28
N VAL A 181 38.57 49.03 6.06
CA VAL A 181 37.54 48.43 5.18
C VAL A 181 38.04 47.17 4.44
N ARG A 182 39.36 46.93 4.35
CA ARG A 182 39.89 45.73 3.66
C ARG A 182 39.73 44.44 4.46
N GLY A 183 39.84 44.50 5.79
CA GLY A 183 39.72 43.30 6.64
C GLY A 183 38.29 42.75 6.77
N THR A 184 37.27 43.59 6.56
CA THR A 184 35.86 43.18 6.70
C THR A 184 35.35 42.42 5.47
N SER A 185 35.83 42.73 4.27
CA SER A 185 35.37 42.07 3.03
C SER A 185 35.86 40.62 2.92
N GLU A 186 37.14 40.35 3.23
CA GLU A 186 37.70 38.99 3.23
C GLU A 186 37.02 38.10 4.29
N CYS A 187 36.83 38.62 5.50
CA CYS A 187 36.13 37.91 6.57
C CYS A 187 34.65 37.63 6.22
N SER A 188 33.99 38.55 5.51
CA SER A 188 32.62 38.36 5.01
C SER A 188 32.55 37.30 3.91
N ALA A 189 33.53 37.27 2.99
CA ALA A 189 33.61 36.26 1.94
C ALA A 189 33.82 34.84 2.52
N MET A 190 34.66 34.70 3.55
CA MET A 190 34.80 33.44 4.29
C MET A 190 33.50 33.01 4.97
N TYR A 191 32.73 33.93 5.55
CA TYR A 191 31.41 33.63 6.13
C TYR A 191 30.40 33.12 5.10
N VAL A 192 30.32 33.77 3.93
CA VAL A 192 29.44 33.35 2.84
C VAL A 192 29.86 31.98 2.29
N ALA A 193 31.17 31.73 2.15
CA ALA A 193 31.69 30.42 1.74
C ALA A 193 31.36 29.31 2.76
N ALA A 194 31.47 29.58 4.06
CA ALA A 194 31.13 28.63 5.11
C ALA A 194 29.61 28.34 5.16
N LEU A 195 28.77 29.36 5.02
CA LEU A 195 27.31 29.20 4.95
C LEU A 195 26.88 28.41 3.70
N LEU A 196 27.44 28.73 2.52
CA LEU A 196 27.20 27.95 1.31
C LEU A 196 27.70 26.51 1.45
N GLY A 197 28.88 26.29 2.02
CA GLY A 197 29.42 24.95 2.30
C GLY A 197 28.52 24.14 3.22
N SER A 198 27.98 24.75 4.27
CA SER A 198 27.02 24.09 5.17
C SER A 198 25.65 23.85 4.52
N LEU A 199 25.18 24.76 3.67
CA LEU A 199 23.91 24.59 2.95
C LEU A 199 24.02 23.48 1.90
N ILE A 200 25.12 23.46 1.13
CA ILE A 200 25.45 22.42 0.16
C ILE A 200 25.66 21.09 0.86
N GLY A 201 26.37 21.05 2.00
CA GLY A 201 26.53 19.85 2.82
C GLY A 201 25.19 19.31 3.33
N CYS A 202 24.25 20.19 3.70
CA CYS A 202 22.89 19.80 4.09
C CYS A 202 22.07 19.28 2.90
N LEU A 203 22.12 19.95 1.73
CA LEU A 203 21.47 19.44 0.50
C LEU A 203 22.06 18.10 0.06
N ILE A 204 23.38 17.91 0.14
CA ILE A 204 24.03 16.63 -0.13
C ILE A 204 23.58 15.59 0.90
N GLY A 205 23.48 15.93 2.18
CA GLY A 205 22.95 15.03 3.21
C GLY A 205 21.51 14.59 2.93
N VAL A 206 20.61 15.53 2.63
CA VAL A 206 19.20 15.23 2.28
C VAL A 206 19.10 14.40 1.00
N THR A 207 19.80 14.79 -0.07
CA THR A 207 19.76 14.04 -1.34
C THR A 207 20.44 12.68 -1.25
N MET A 208 21.44 12.49 -0.38
CA MET A 208 22.04 11.17 -0.09
C MET A 208 21.09 10.27 0.69
N ILE A 209 20.29 10.82 1.62
CA ILE A 209 19.23 10.09 2.33
C ILE A 209 18.11 9.68 1.34
N GLU A 210 17.65 10.60 0.50
CA GLU A 210 16.63 10.32 -0.54
C GLU A 210 17.15 9.34 -1.60
N ALA A 211 18.44 9.39 -1.94
CA ALA A 211 19.10 8.41 -2.82
C ALA A 211 19.42 7.07 -2.13
N GLN A 212 19.15 6.93 -0.83
CA GLN A 212 19.34 5.66 -0.11
C GLN A 212 18.05 4.82 -0.09
N ASP A 213 16.87 5.45 0.00
CA ASP A 213 15.56 4.79 -0.09
C ASP A 213 15.17 4.33 -1.50
N ASN A 214 15.83 4.84 -2.56
CA ASN A 214 15.49 4.53 -3.96
C ASN A 214 16.67 3.98 -4.79
N LYS A 215 17.52 3.14 -4.18
CA LYS A 215 18.50 2.36 -4.94
C LYS A 215 17.79 1.22 -5.68
N LYS A 216 17.79 1.27 -7.01
CA LYS A 216 17.38 0.13 -7.85
C LYS A 216 18.38 -1.01 -7.66
N HIS A 217 18.10 -1.90 -6.71
CA HIS A 217 18.93 -3.06 -6.44
C HIS A 217 18.92 -4.03 -7.63
N LEU A 218 20.10 -4.55 -7.96
CA LEU A 218 20.25 -5.59 -8.96
C LEU A 218 20.18 -6.96 -8.28
N TYR A 219 19.26 -7.82 -8.73
CA TYR A 219 18.95 -9.09 -8.09
C TYR A 219 19.56 -10.30 -8.79
N THR A 220 19.95 -11.27 -7.98
CA THR A 220 19.95 -12.69 -8.37
C THR A 220 18.62 -13.31 -7.92
N VAL A 221 17.88 -13.94 -8.83
CA VAL A 221 16.59 -14.59 -8.57
C VAL A 221 16.76 -16.11 -8.60
N ILE A 222 16.51 -16.76 -7.46
CA ILE A 222 16.71 -18.19 -7.24
C ILE A 222 15.35 -18.88 -7.24
N VAL A 223 15.00 -19.59 -8.31
CA VAL A 223 13.72 -20.33 -8.42
C VAL A 223 13.92 -21.75 -7.92
N LEU A 224 13.62 -21.97 -6.64
CA LEU A 224 13.67 -23.29 -5.99
C LEU A 224 12.43 -24.08 -6.41
N GLY A 225 12.63 -25.31 -6.90
CA GLY A 225 11.55 -26.08 -7.53
C GLY A 225 11.38 -25.79 -9.02
N ALA A 226 12.42 -25.31 -9.71
CA ALA A 226 12.36 -24.88 -11.12
C ALA A 226 11.80 -25.91 -12.13
N SER A 227 11.95 -27.22 -11.89
CA SER A 227 11.34 -28.28 -12.72
C SER A 227 9.84 -28.53 -12.43
N GLY A 228 9.28 -27.79 -11.47
CA GLY A 228 7.92 -27.92 -10.96
C GLY A 228 6.86 -27.33 -11.88
N ASP A 229 5.61 -27.69 -11.61
CA ASP A 229 4.49 -27.29 -12.47
C ASP A 229 4.16 -25.80 -12.34
N LEU A 230 4.24 -25.23 -11.12
CA LEU A 230 4.11 -23.80 -10.86
C LEU A 230 5.22 -22.99 -11.55
N ALA A 231 6.48 -23.39 -11.37
CA ALA A 231 7.64 -22.67 -11.87
C ALA A 231 7.57 -22.46 -13.40
N LYS A 232 7.35 -23.53 -14.18
CA LYS A 232 7.26 -23.43 -15.64
C LYS A 232 5.96 -22.81 -16.14
N LYS A 233 4.81 -23.03 -15.47
CA LYS A 233 3.50 -22.51 -15.94
C LYS A 233 3.20 -21.07 -15.49
N LYS A 234 3.87 -20.54 -14.46
CA LYS A 234 3.63 -19.19 -13.92
C LYS A 234 4.92 -18.41 -13.62
N THR A 235 5.85 -18.94 -12.82
CA THR A 235 7.02 -18.16 -12.35
C THR A 235 7.95 -17.71 -13.49
N PHE A 236 8.41 -18.62 -14.36
CA PHE A 236 9.26 -18.25 -15.51
C PHE A 236 8.52 -17.41 -16.57
N PRO A 237 7.24 -17.70 -16.93
CA PRO A 237 6.45 -16.79 -17.75
C PRO A 237 6.28 -15.39 -17.17
N ALA A 238 6.16 -15.25 -15.84
CA ALA A 238 6.08 -13.95 -15.17
C ALA A 238 7.43 -13.20 -15.18
N LEU A 239 8.54 -13.89 -14.90
CA LEU A 239 9.88 -13.32 -15.05
C LEU A 239 10.18 -12.86 -16.49
N PHE A 240 9.71 -13.62 -17.49
CA PHE A 240 9.79 -13.20 -18.89
C PHE A 240 8.92 -11.96 -19.19
N GLY A 241 7.70 -11.91 -18.63
CA GLY A 241 6.81 -10.75 -18.72
C GLY A 241 7.44 -9.47 -18.16
N LEU A 242 8.02 -9.56 -16.96
CA LEU A 242 8.76 -8.45 -16.36
C LEU A 242 10.03 -8.07 -17.14
N TYR A 243 10.75 -9.04 -17.70
CA TYR A 243 11.92 -8.78 -18.56
C TYR A 243 11.57 -8.02 -19.83
N LYS A 244 10.57 -8.51 -20.60
CA LYS A 244 10.21 -7.90 -21.89
C LYS A 244 9.58 -6.51 -21.74
N ASN A 245 8.90 -6.28 -20.62
CA ASN A 245 8.33 -4.98 -20.26
C ASN A 245 9.33 -4.07 -19.52
N HIS A 246 10.63 -4.44 -19.50
CA HIS A 246 11.75 -3.69 -18.91
C HIS A 246 11.67 -3.41 -17.39
N TYR A 247 10.85 -4.17 -16.66
CA TYR A 247 10.78 -4.14 -15.19
C TYR A 247 11.88 -4.97 -14.52
N LEU A 248 12.42 -6.02 -15.17
CA LEU A 248 13.69 -6.60 -14.76
C LEU A 248 14.86 -5.83 -15.36
N ASP A 249 15.94 -5.68 -14.60
CA ASP A 249 17.19 -5.13 -15.12
C ASP A 249 17.86 -6.09 -16.11
N ALA A 250 18.53 -5.57 -17.14
CA ALA A 250 19.19 -6.40 -18.15
C ALA A 250 20.33 -7.27 -17.58
N ASN A 251 20.88 -6.91 -16.42
CA ASN A 251 21.91 -7.68 -15.73
C ASN A 251 21.35 -8.71 -14.72
N THR A 252 20.02 -8.77 -14.53
CA THR A 252 19.36 -9.67 -13.55
C THR A 252 19.73 -11.11 -13.83
N GLN A 253 20.27 -11.83 -12.85
CA GLN A 253 20.65 -13.23 -13.00
C GLN A 253 19.53 -14.12 -12.46
N ILE A 254 19.14 -15.15 -13.20
CA ILE A 254 18.08 -16.08 -12.82
C ILE A 254 18.69 -17.48 -12.74
N ILE A 255 18.49 -18.19 -11.63
CA ILE A 255 18.97 -19.56 -11.44
C ILE A 255 17.83 -20.47 -10.98
N GLY A 256 17.54 -21.49 -11.79
CA GLY A 256 16.63 -22.58 -11.44
C GLY A 256 17.35 -23.66 -10.62
N TYR A 257 16.78 -24.06 -9.50
CA TYR A 257 17.33 -25.09 -8.62
C TYR A 257 16.29 -26.18 -8.33
N ALA A 258 16.60 -27.45 -8.64
CA ALA A 258 15.77 -28.59 -8.25
C ALA A 258 16.51 -29.93 -8.24
N ARG A 259 15.90 -30.95 -7.62
CA ARG A 259 16.42 -32.33 -7.55
C ARG A 259 16.55 -33.03 -8.91
N THR A 260 15.89 -32.53 -9.95
CA THR A 260 15.87 -33.13 -11.28
C THR A 260 17.17 -32.80 -12.01
N LYS A 261 17.89 -33.80 -12.52
CA LYS A 261 19.05 -33.54 -13.37
C LYS A 261 18.59 -33.08 -14.76
N MET A 262 19.04 -31.91 -15.17
CA MET A 262 18.84 -31.33 -16.50
C MET A 262 20.14 -30.62 -16.90
N ASP A 263 20.49 -30.67 -18.18
CA ASP A 263 21.46 -29.71 -18.72
C ASP A 263 20.77 -28.38 -19.07
N GLN A 264 21.58 -27.37 -19.38
CA GLN A 264 21.11 -26.02 -19.70
C GLN A 264 20.12 -26.02 -20.88
N ALA A 265 20.38 -26.78 -21.95
CA ALA A 265 19.52 -26.84 -23.13
C ALA A 265 18.17 -27.50 -22.83
N THR A 266 18.16 -28.56 -22.02
CA THR A 266 16.95 -29.22 -21.52
C THR A 266 16.12 -28.27 -20.66
N PHE A 267 16.78 -27.48 -19.80
CA PHE A 267 16.11 -26.49 -18.95
C PHE A 267 15.52 -25.33 -19.77
N GLU A 268 16.26 -24.77 -20.73
CA GLU A 268 15.76 -23.74 -21.65
C GLU A 268 14.54 -24.23 -22.44
N GLY A 269 14.58 -25.47 -22.96
CA GLY A 269 13.44 -26.14 -23.61
C GLY A 269 12.27 -26.40 -22.67
N HIS A 270 12.54 -26.65 -21.38
CA HIS A 270 11.51 -26.89 -20.36
C HIS A 270 10.71 -25.62 -20.03
N ILE A 271 11.38 -24.46 -19.90
CA ILE A 271 10.72 -23.19 -19.54
C ILE A 271 10.11 -22.50 -20.77
N SER A 272 10.81 -22.46 -21.90
CA SER A 272 10.35 -21.78 -23.12
C SER A 272 9.01 -22.30 -23.64
N LYS A 273 8.77 -23.61 -23.53
CA LYS A 273 7.51 -24.26 -23.95
C LYS A 273 6.23 -23.69 -23.32
N TYR A 274 6.33 -23.05 -22.16
CA TYR A 274 5.20 -22.47 -21.43
C TYR A 274 5.13 -20.94 -21.51
N ILE A 275 6.13 -20.30 -22.10
CA ILE A 275 6.15 -18.85 -22.33
C ILE A 275 5.30 -18.54 -23.57
N LYS A 276 4.19 -17.82 -23.37
CA LYS A 276 3.25 -17.44 -24.45
C LYS A 276 3.77 -16.23 -25.22
N LEU A 277 4.37 -16.47 -26.38
CA LEU A 277 4.80 -15.42 -27.32
C LEU A 277 3.59 -14.87 -28.08
N LYS A 278 3.22 -13.61 -27.84
CA LYS A 278 2.08 -12.92 -28.47
C LYS A 278 2.49 -12.06 -29.66
N THR A 279 3.68 -11.45 -29.62
CA THR A 279 4.23 -10.54 -30.64
C THR A 279 5.52 -11.07 -31.25
N ASP A 280 6.06 -10.40 -32.27
CA ASP A 280 7.41 -10.66 -32.78
C ASP A 280 8.50 -10.17 -31.81
N GLU A 281 8.24 -9.09 -31.07
CA GLU A 281 9.10 -8.62 -29.98
C GLU A 281 9.28 -9.69 -28.90
N ASP A 282 8.24 -10.46 -28.56
CA ASP A 282 8.33 -11.59 -27.65
C ASP A 282 9.31 -12.66 -28.18
N ARG A 283 9.30 -12.92 -29.50
CA ARG A 283 10.17 -13.90 -30.16
C ARG A 283 11.63 -13.44 -30.15
N GLU A 284 11.87 -12.14 -30.27
CA GLU A 284 13.20 -11.55 -30.12
C GLU A 284 13.68 -11.48 -28.66
N ALA A 285 12.76 -11.26 -27.72
CA ALA A 285 13.07 -11.13 -26.30
C ALA A 285 13.43 -12.49 -25.67
N LEU A 286 12.77 -13.58 -26.07
CA LEU A 286 12.95 -14.90 -25.45
C LEU A 286 14.41 -15.41 -25.51
N PRO A 287 15.13 -15.41 -26.65
CA PRO A 287 16.53 -15.82 -26.71
C PRO A 287 17.51 -14.89 -25.94
N LYS A 288 17.07 -13.67 -25.59
CA LYS A 288 17.83 -12.73 -24.75
C LYS A 288 17.58 -13.05 -23.26
N PHE A 289 16.31 -13.30 -22.88
CA PHE A 289 15.90 -13.74 -21.54
C PHE A 289 16.49 -15.10 -21.13
N LEU A 290 16.51 -16.09 -22.03
CA LEU A 290 17.03 -17.43 -21.73
C LEU A 290 18.53 -17.40 -21.36
N LYS A 291 19.30 -16.45 -21.88
CA LYS A 291 20.72 -16.25 -21.51
C LYS A 291 20.93 -15.71 -20.10
N LEU A 292 19.89 -15.13 -19.48
CA LEU A 292 19.89 -14.74 -18.07
C LEU A 292 19.48 -15.90 -17.15
N CYS A 293 18.93 -16.98 -17.72
CA CYS A 293 18.45 -18.14 -17.00
C CYS A 293 19.53 -19.23 -16.96
N SER A 294 19.89 -19.70 -15.78
CA SER A 294 20.82 -20.80 -15.54
C SER A 294 20.15 -21.93 -14.75
N TYR A 295 20.71 -23.13 -14.76
CA TYR A 295 20.23 -24.27 -13.98
C TYR A 295 21.31 -24.91 -13.11
N GLN A 296 20.91 -25.41 -11.95
CA GLN A 296 21.74 -26.27 -11.10
C GLN A 296 20.88 -27.37 -10.46
N ASP A 297 21.34 -28.62 -10.53
CA ASP A 297 20.71 -29.71 -9.77
C ASP A 297 21.26 -29.84 -8.35
N GLY A 298 20.40 -30.24 -7.41
CA GLY A 298 20.78 -30.41 -6.00
C GLY A 298 19.59 -30.82 -5.12
N GLN A 299 19.87 -31.32 -3.92
CA GLN A 299 18.83 -31.72 -2.97
C GLN A 299 18.34 -30.55 -2.09
N TYR A 300 17.22 -30.76 -1.41
CA TYR A 300 16.56 -29.75 -0.55
C TYR A 300 16.91 -29.88 0.94
N ASP A 301 17.71 -30.90 1.28
CA ASP A 301 18.03 -31.38 2.62
C ASP A 301 19.55 -31.60 2.83
N LYS A 302 20.38 -31.03 1.95
CA LYS A 302 21.84 -31.20 1.97
C LYS A 302 22.60 -29.87 1.88
N ASP A 303 23.25 -29.47 2.97
CA ASP A 303 24.13 -28.30 3.02
C ASP A 303 25.20 -28.33 1.90
N SER A 304 25.73 -29.51 1.52
CA SER A 304 26.69 -29.66 0.42
C SER A 304 26.21 -29.10 -0.92
N ASP A 305 24.91 -29.12 -1.17
CA ASP A 305 24.31 -28.77 -2.45
C ASP A 305 23.97 -27.27 -2.46
N PHE A 306 23.56 -26.71 -1.30
CA PHE A 306 23.43 -25.28 -1.08
C PHE A 306 24.79 -24.54 -1.01
N GLN A 307 25.86 -25.20 -0.58
CA GLN A 307 27.25 -24.70 -0.68
C GLN A 307 27.78 -24.71 -2.12
N GLN A 308 27.28 -25.60 -2.98
CA GLN A 308 27.54 -25.54 -4.42
C GLN A 308 26.72 -24.42 -5.06
N LEU A 309 25.46 -24.22 -4.62
CA LEU A 309 24.64 -23.08 -5.03
C LEU A 309 25.32 -21.75 -4.67
N GLU A 310 25.91 -21.62 -3.48
CA GLU A 310 26.61 -20.38 -3.09
C GLU A 310 27.75 -20.02 -4.05
N LYS A 311 28.57 -21.01 -4.45
CA LYS A 311 29.66 -20.81 -5.42
C LYS A 311 29.13 -20.41 -6.80
N SER A 312 27.93 -20.86 -7.18
CA SER A 312 27.24 -20.40 -8.38
C SER A 312 26.75 -18.96 -8.23
N LEU A 313 26.13 -18.60 -7.09
CA LEU A 313 25.66 -17.25 -6.79
C LEU A 313 26.81 -16.24 -6.80
N GLU A 314 27.88 -16.48 -6.02
CA GLU A 314 29.05 -15.58 -5.95
C GLU A 314 29.69 -15.32 -7.32
N ARG A 315 29.75 -16.35 -8.18
CA ARG A 315 30.25 -16.24 -9.55
C ARG A 315 29.35 -15.38 -10.43
N LEU A 316 28.03 -15.53 -10.32
CA LEU A 316 27.04 -14.77 -11.08
C LEU A 316 26.98 -13.30 -10.60
N GLU A 317 26.98 -13.09 -9.29
CA GLU A 317 26.94 -11.78 -8.64
C GLU A 317 28.20 -10.95 -8.94
N LYS A 318 29.38 -11.59 -8.93
CA LYS A 318 30.64 -10.94 -9.34
C LYS A 318 30.66 -10.57 -10.83
N ALA A 319 29.88 -11.26 -11.68
CA ALA A 319 29.80 -10.96 -13.11
C ALA A 319 28.73 -9.89 -13.44
N SER A 320 27.63 -9.84 -12.69
CA SER A 320 26.52 -8.91 -12.91
C SER A 320 26.59 -7.62 -12.10
N GLY A 321 27.26 -7.64 -10.93
CA GLY A 321 27.18 -6.57 -9.93
C GLY A 321 25.93 -6.65 -9.04
N ALA A 322 25.26 -7.81 -8.98
CA ALA A 322 24.07 -7.99 -8.15
C ALA A 322 24.37 -7.81 -6.64
N THR A 323 23.45 -7.15 -5.94
CA THR A 323 23.57 -6.75 -4.52
C THR A 323 22.41 -7.27 -3.65
N ALA A 324 21.50 -8.04 -4.24
CA ALA A 324 20.34 -8.60 -3.57
C ALA A 324 19.97 -9.99 -4.11
N ARG A 325 19.31 -10.80 -3.29
CA ARG A 325 18.91 -12.19 -3.57
C ARG A 325 17.42 -12.38 -3.33
N LEU A 326 16.70 -12.88 -4.33
CA LEU A 326 15.27 -13.21 -4.24
C LEU A 326 15.08 -14.72 -4.39
N PHE A 327 14.79 -15.41 -3.29
CA PHE A 327 14.54 -16.85 -3.26
C PHE A 327 13.04 -17.14 -3.44
N TYR A 328 12.65 -17.72 -4.57
CA TYR A 328 11.27 -18.13 -4.84
C TYR A 328 11.08 -19.61 -4.50
N MET A 329 10.28 -19.91 -3.49
CA MET A 329 10.00 -21.28 -3.04
C MET A 329 8.81 -21.91 -3.79
N ALA A 330 9.01 -22.27 -5.06
CA ALA A 330 8.01 -22.99 -5.87
C ALA A 330 7.98 -24.50 -5.51
N LEU A 331 7.78 -24.78 -4.23
CA LEU A 331 8.02 -26.07 -3.55
C LEU A 331 6.76 -26.56 -2.81
N PRO A 332 6.66 -27.86 -2.48
CA PRO A 332 5.64 -28.34 -1.57
C PRO A 332 5.95 -27.93 -0.11
N PRO A 333 4.94 -27.70 0.75
CA PRO A 333 5.14 -27.22 2.13
C PRO A 333 6.07 -28.07 2.99
N SER A 334 6.10 -29.38 2.76
CA SER A 334 6.92 -30.34 3.50
C SER A 334 8.43 -30.10 3.41
N VAL A 335 8.90 -29.31 2.44
CA VAL A 335 10.33 -28.92 2.32
C VAL A 335 10.57 -27.44 2.62
N PHE A 336 9.56 -26.65 3.00
CA PHE A 336 9.74 -25.22 3.29
C PHE A 336 10.77 -24.98 4.40
N ILE A 337 10.60 -25.57 5.59
CA ILE A 337 11.53 -25.36 6.71
C ILE A 337 12.95 -25.92 6.42
N PRO A 338 13.13 -27.14 5.87
CA PRO A 338 14.46 -27.62 5.44
C PRO A 338 15.19 -26.69 4.46
N VAL A 339 14.49 -26.18 3.44
CA VAL A 339 15.09 -25.28 2.44
C VAL A 339 15.37 -23.90 3.04
N ALA A 340 14.44 -23.32 3.81
CA ALA A 340 14.65 -22.06 4.51
C ALA A 340 15.85 -22.14 5.47
N THR A 341 16.01 -23.26 6.18
CA THR A 341 17.16 -23.51 7.07
C THR A 341 18.47 -23.57 6.27
N SER A 342 18.48 -24.33 5.17
CA SER A 342 19.68 -24.48 4.32
C SER A 342 20.08 -23.16 3.64
N ILE A 343 19.11 -22.34 3.22
CA ILE A 343 19.36 -20.98 2.70
C ILE A 343 19.95 -20.10 3.82
N LYS A 344 19.37 -20.11 5.02
CA LYS A 344 19.86 -19.27 6.13
C LYS A 344 21.25 -19.68 6.61
N HIS A 345 21.60 -20.96 6.49
CA HIS A 345 22.92 -21.49 6.86
C HIS A 345 23.99 -21.22 5.78
N ASN A 346 23.69 -21.44 4.50
CA ASN A 346 24.71 -21.48 3.44
C ASN A 346 24.64 -20.32 2.42
N ASN A 347 23.50 -19.63 2.30
CA ASN A 347 23.26 -18.63 1.23
C ASN A 347 22.76 -17.26 1.73
N TYR A 348 22.77 -17.02 3.03
CA TYR A 348 22.38 -15.77 3.64
C TYR A 348 23.60 -14.93 4.03
N LYS A 349 23.63 -13.67 3.59
CA LYS A 349 24.72 -12.71 3.85
C LYS A 349 24.12 -11.43 4.40
N LYS A 350 24.62 -10.95 5.55
CA LYS A 350 24.03 -9.82 6.30
C LYS A 350 24.11 -8.48 5.56
N ASP A 351 25.03 -8.39 4.61
CA ASP A 351 25.34 -7.28 3.72
C ASP A 351 24.60 -7.36 2.37
N VAL A 352 23.83 -8.42 2.13
CA VAL A 352 23.07 -8.66 0.88
C VAL A 352 21.58 -8.70 1.20
N ILE A 353 20.80 -7.80 0.60
CA ILE A 353 19.34 -7.78 0.77
C ILE A 353 18.78 -9.12 0.31
N THR A 354 18.18 -9.87 1.23
CA THR A 354 17.69 -11.23 0.97
C THR A 354 16.19 -11.28 1.19
N ARG A 355 15.43 -11.77 0.20
CA ARG A 355 13.97 -11.88 0.25
C ARG A 355 13.53 -13.30 -0.11
N LEU A 356 12.49 -13.78 0.56
CA LEU A 356 12.00 -15.16 0.50
C LEU A 356 10.51 -15.19 0.14
N ILE A 357 10.20 -15.52 -1.12
CA ILE A 357 8.82 -15.73 -1.56
C ILE A 357 8.38 -17.13 -1.17
N VAL A 358 7.27 -17.23 -0.43
CA VAL A 358 6.67 -18.48 0.05
C VAL A 358 5.27 -18.64 -0.50
N GLU A 359 4.96 -19.83 -1.03
CA GLU A 359 3.67 -20.17 -1.63
C GLU A 359 2.68 -20.78 -0.64
N LYS A 360 1.38 -20.70 -0.95
CA LYS A 360 0.33 -21.40 -0.20
C LYS A 360 0.47 -22.92 -0.37
N PRO A 361 0.00 -23.76 0.58
CA PRO A 361 -0.74 -23.45 1.82
C PRO A 361 0.14 -23.09 3.02
N PHE A 362 -0.28 -22.07 3.78
CA PHE A 362 0.38 -21.61 5.00
C PHE A 362 -0.17 -22.32 6.25
N GLY A 363 -0.02 -23.64 6.28
CA GLY A 363 -0.70 -24.54 7.23
C GLY A 363 -2.09 -25.00 6.75
N MET A 364 -2.76 -25.81 7.57
CA MET A 364 -4.12 -26.34 7.30
C MET A 364 -5.15 -25.93 8.36
N ASP A 365 -4.68 -25.38 9.48
CA ASP A 365 -5.44 -24.84 10.59
C ASP A 365 -4.59 -23.84 11.39
N LEU A 366 -5.16 -23.22 12.42
CA LEU A 366 -4.48 -22.24 13.27
C LEU A 366 -3.20 -22.77 13.92
N GLU A 367 -3.14 -24.05 14.29
CA GLU A 367 -2.00 -24.64 15.01
C GLU A 367 -0.84 -24.94 14.06
N SER A 368 -1.12 -25.60 12.95
CA SER A 368 -0.14 -25.86 11.88
C SER A 368 0.38 -24.58 11.23
N SER A 369 -0.47 -23.55 11.07
CA SER A 369 -0.05 -22.24 10.57
C SER A 369 0.89 -21.53 11.54
N ARG A 370 0.54 -21.45 12.83
CA ARG A 370 1.41 -20.88 13.88
C ARG A 370 2.75 -21.60 13.99
N LYS A 371 2.79 -22.91 13.77
CA LYS A 371 4.04 -23.67 13.73
C LYS A 371 4.90 -23.23 12.54
N LEU A 372 4.34 -23.18 11.33
CA LEU A 372 5.04 -22.72 10.13
C LEU A 372 5.56 -21.29 10.29
N ALA A 373 4.74 -20.39 10.83
CA ALA A 373 5.10 -19.01 11.16
C ALA A 373 6.29 -18.92 12.11
N LYS A 374 6.23 -19.62 13.25
CA LYS A 374 7.31 -19.65 14.24
C LYS A 374 8.61 -20.21 13.66
N ASP A 375 8.52 -21.30 12.89
CA ASP A 375 9.69 -21.96 12.32
C ASP A 375 10.36 -21.12 11.21
N LEU A 376 9.58 -20.36 10.43
CA LEU A 376 10.11 -19.37 9.47
C LEU A 376 10.65 -18.11 10.17
N GLY A 377 9.93 -17.57 11.16
CA GLY A 377 10.31 -16.37 11.93
C GLY A 377 11.56 -16.56 12.81
N ALA A 378 11.93 -17.81 13.09
CA ALA A 378 13.22 -18.14 13.70
C ALA A 378 14.41 -18.04 12.73
N LEU A 379 14.15 -17.94 11.42
CA LEU A 379 15.14 -17.91 10.34
C LEU A 379 15.16 -16.57 9.61
N PHE A 380 14.00 -15.99 9.30
CA PHE A 380 13.86 -14.75 8.54
C PHE A 380 12.95 -13.77 9.28
N THR A 381 13.23 -12.48 9.14
CA THR A 381 12.39 -11.39 9.64
C THR A 381 11.17 -11.19 8.75
N GLU A 382 10.12 -10.55 9.26
CA GLU A 382 8.87 -10.34 8.48
C GLU A 382 9.10 -9.48 7.22
N GLU A 383 10.08 -8.57 7.25
CA GLU A 383 10.51 -7.74 6.09
C GLU A 383 11.28 -8.55 5.01
N GLU A 384 11.67 -9.79 5.31
CA GLU A 384 12.32 -10.71 4.38
C GLU A 384 11.33 -11.74 3.81
N ILE A 385 10.09 -11.86 4.33
CA ILE A 385 9.15 -12.95 4.01
C ILE A 385 7.94 -12.46 3.18
N TYR A 386 7.85 -12.94 1.95
CA TYR A 386 6.83 -12.58 0.97
C TYR A 386 5.84 -13.74 0.76
N ARG A 387 4.81 -13.82 1.61
CA ARG A 387 3.76 -14.87 1.52
C ARG A 387 2.74 -14.54 0.43
N ILE A 388 2.75 -15.32 -0.66
CA ILE A 388 1.88 -15.09 -1.81
C ILE A 388 0.42 -15.48 -1.53
N ASP A 389 -0.48 -14.51 -1.71
CA ASP A 389 -1.81 -14.78 -2.25
C ASP A 389 -1.91 -14.15 -3.65
N HIS A 390 -1.93 -14.99 -4.68
CA HIS A 390 -1.97 -14.54 -6.09
C HIS A 390 -3.27 -13.84 -6.51
N TYR A 391 -4.29 -13.70 -5.64
CA TYR A 391 -5.42 -12.81 -5.89
C TYR A 391 -5.09 -11.35 -5.55
N LEU A 392 -4.19 -11.07 -4.61
CA LEU A 392 -3.73 -9.71 -4.31
C LEU A 392 -2.97 -9.09 -5.50
N GLY A 393 -2.28 -9.91 -6.30
CA GLY A 393 -1.62 -9.47 -7.53
C GLY A 393 -2.56 -9.16 -8.71
N LYS A 394 -3.89 -9.35 -8.59
CA LYS A 394 -4.82 -9.12 -9.71
C LYS A 394 -5.25 -7.66 -9.80
N GLU A 395 -5.22 -7.13 -11.02
CA GLU A 395 -5.62 -5.76 -11.39
C GLU A 395 -6.89 -5.27 -10.67
N MET A 396 -8.00 -6.00 -10.81
CA MET A 396 -9.29 -5.63 -10.22
C MET A 396 -9.35 -5.76 -8.69
N VAL A 397 -8.38 -6.43 -8.07
CA VAL A 397 -8.23 -6.51 -6.61
C VAL A 397 -7.37 -5.34 -6.12
N LYS A 398 -6.26 -5.01 -6.78
CA LYS A 398 -5.46 -3.80 -6.50
C LYS A 398 -6.30 -2.52 -6.71
N ASN A 399 -7.19 -2.50 -7.70
CA ASN A 399 -8.13 -1.39 -7.95
C ASN A 399 -9.19 -1.18 -6.84
N LEU A 400 -9.41 -2.13 -5.91
CA LEU A 400 -10.37 -1.92 -4.80
C LEU A 400 -9.99 -0.70 -3.94
N MET A 401 -8.70 -0.48 -3.70
CA MET A 401 -8.21 0.68 -2.94
C MET A 401 -8.57 2.00 -3.62
N ILE A 402 -8.33 2.08 -4.93
CA ILE A 402 -8.58 3.27 -5.76
C ILE A 402 -10.09 3.52 -5.85
N LEU A 403 -10.88 2.49 -6.17
CA LEU A 403 -12.33 2.57 -6.28
C LEU A 403 -12.98 3.07 -4.98
N ARG A 404 -12.50 2.63 -3.81
CA ARG A 404 -13.06 3.02 -2.51
C ARG A 404 -12.61 4.40 -2.03
N PHE A 405 -11.32 4.71 -2.13
CA PHE A 405 -10.73 5.85 -1.41
C PHE A 405 -10.40 7.06 -2.30
N ALA A 406 -10.29 6.90 -3.61
CA ALA A 406 -10.11 8.02 -4.55
C ALA A 406 -11.44 8.61 -5.08
N ASN A 407 -12.60 8.04 -4.70
CA ASN A 407 -13.90 8.35 -5.30
C ASN A 407 -14.97 8.73 -4.26
N VAL A 408 -15.31 10.01 -4.18
CA VAL A 408 -16.32 10.57 -3.26
C VAL A 408 -17.68 9.87 -3.38
N ILE A 409 -18.08 9.51 -4.61
CA ILE A 409 -19.34 8.81 -4.89
C ILE A 409 -19.44 7.44 -4.21
N PHE A 410 -18.32 6.72 -4.08
CA PHE A 410 -18.29 5.39 -3.47
C PHE A 410 -18.05 5.49 -1.97
N GLY A 411 -17.11 6.34 -1.52
CA GLY A 411 -16.83 6.52 -0.08
C GLY A 411 -18.07 6.89 0.75
N SER A 412 -18.98 7.69 0.19
CA SER A 412 -20.23 8.13 0.84
C SER A 412 -21.21 6.98 1.12
N VAL A 413 -21.23 5.94 0.27
CA VAL A 413 -22.19 4.81 0.34
C VAL A 413 -21.55 3.52 0.86
N TRP A 414 -20.25 3.51 1.18
CA TRP A 414 -19.51 2.30 1.55
C TRP A 414 -19.66 1.89 3.02
N ASN A 415 -20.90 1.73 3.47
CA ASN A 415 -21.24 1.46 4.87
C ASN A 415 -22.62 0.82 5.04
N ARG A 416 -22.89 0.30 6.25
CA ARG A 416 -24.15 -0.33 6.68
C ARG A 416 -25.42 0.51 6.59
N HIS A 417 -25.36 1.81 6.28
CA HIS A 417 -26.58 2.60 6.07
C HIS A 417 -27.12 2.37 4.66
N SER A 418 -26.25 2.41 3.64
CA SER A 418 -26.60 2.21 2.23
C SER A 418 -26.52 0.74 1.77
N ILE A 419 -25.50 -0.01 2.21
CA ILE A 419 -25.28 -1.40 1.79
C ILE A 419 -26.18 -2.35 2.57
N ASP A 420 -26.78 -3.31 1.86
CA ASP A 420 -27.58 -4.41 2.43
C ASP A 420 -26.71 -5.65 2.65
N ASN A 421 -26.13 -6.20 1.58
CA ASN A 421 -25.29 -7.39 1.60
C ASN A 421 -24.11 -7.28 0.62
N ILE A 422 -23.03 -8.01 0.92
CA ILE A 422 -21.84 -8.12 0.07
C ILE A 422 -21.61 -9.58 -0.27
N GLN A 423 -21.31 -9.86 -1.54
CA GLN A 423 -21.02 -11.20 -2.04
C GLN A 423 -19.66 -11.23 -2.74
N ILE A 424 -18.86 -12.24 -2.42
CA ILE A 424 -17.60 -12.52 -3.10
C ILE A 424 -17.67 -13.94 -3.65
N THR A 425 -17.68 -14.06 -4.97
CA THR A 425 -17.98 -15.30 -5.69
C THR A 425 -16.78 -15.73 -6.52
N PHE A 426 -16.28 -16.95 -6.30
CA PHE A 426 -15.30 -17.65 -7.13
C PHE A 426 -15.96 -18.91 -7.70
N LYS A 427 -15.71 -19.19 -8.97
CA LYS A 427 -16.23 -20.35 -9.69
C LYS A 427 -15.17 -20.87 -10.65
N GLU A 428 -14.99 -22.17 -10.69
CA GLU A 428 -14.20 -22.88 -11.69
C GLU A 428 -15.09 -23.86 -12.46
N LYS A 429 -14.96 -23.88 -13.79
CA LYS A 429 -15.64 -24.86 -14.64
C LYS A 429 -14.98 -26.24 -14.60
N ILE A 430 -13.68 -26.29 -14.29
CA ILE A 430 -12.92 -27.53 -14.10
C ILE A 430 -13.25 -28.18 -12.75
N GLY A 431 -13.16 -29.52 -12.69
CA GLY A 431 -13.16 -30.29 -11.44
C GLY A 431 -11.77 -30.34 -10.81
N THR A 432 -11.40 -31.48 -10.21
CA THR A 432 -10.05 -31.71 -9.66
C THR A 432 -9.02 -32.23 -10.68
N GLU A 433 -9.43 -32.58 -11.90
CA GLU A 433 -8.54 -32.96 -13.01
C GLU A 433 -7.54 -34.08 -12.68
N GLY A 434 -7.96 -35.12 -11.93
CA GLY A 434 -7.09 -36.22 -11.51
C GLY A 434 -6.11 -35.87 -10.37
N ARG A 435 -6.27 -34.69 -9.76
CA ARG A 435 -5.59 -34.27 -8.53
C ARG A 435 -6.53 -34.38 -7.31
N GLY A 436 -7.58 -35.20 -7.40
CA GLY A 436 -8.63 -35.31 -6.39
C GLY A 436 -8.11 -35.64 -4.99
N GLY A 437 -7.16 -36.58 -4.87
CA GLY A 437 -6.54 -36.96 -3.60
C GLY A 437 -5.71 -35.86 -2.94
N TYR A 438 -4.99 -35.04 -3.72
CA TYR A 438 -4.33 -33.85 -3.16
C TYR A 438 -5.36 -32.80 -2.73
N PHE A 439 -6.45 -32.64 -3.47
CA PHE A 439 -7.53 -31.72 -3.07
C PHE A 439 -8.29 -32.22 -1.83
N ASP A 440 -8.35 -33.53 -1.59
CA ASP A 440 -9.04 -34.16 -0.46
C ASP A 440 -8.45 -33.75 0.90
N GLU A 441 -7.13 -33.56 0.97
CA GLU A 441 -6.42 -33.09 2.17
C GLU A 441 -6.81 -31.65 2.59
N PHE A 442 -7.36 -30.85 1.68
CA PHE A 442 -7.62 -29.41 1.90
C PHE A 442 -9.10 -29.01 1.79
N GLY A 443 -9.79 -29.46 0.75
CA GLY A 443 -11.12 -28.99 0.38
C GLY A 443 -11.18 -27.52 -0.04
N ILE A 444 -12.35 -27.10 -0.55
CA ILE A 444 -12.51 -25.78 -1.20
C ILE A 444 -12.30 -24.59 -0.23
N ILE A 445 -12.55 -24.80 1.06
CA ILE A 445 -12.42 -23.76 2.09
C ILE A 445 -10.94 -23.39 2.28
N ARG A 446 -10.05 -24.38 2.40
CA ARG A 446 -8.60 -24.19 2.53
C ARG A 446 -7.96 -23.79 1.19
N ASP A 447 -8.45 -24.32 0.06
CA ASP A 447 -7.94 -23.92 -1.26
C ASP A 447 -8.30 -22.46 -1.60
N VAL A 448 -9.53 -21.99 -1.35
CA VAL A 448 -10.03 -20.72 -1.93
C VAL A 448 -10.65 -19.75 -0.92
N MET A 449 -11.41 -20.23 0.07
CA MET A 449 -12.22 -19.33 0.92
C MET A 449 -11.40 -18.61 2.00
N GLN A 450 -10.53 -19.35 2.70
CA GLN A 450 -9.71 -18.84 3.82
C GLN A 450 -8.65 -17.85 3.37
N ASN A 451 -8.20 -17.95 2.12
CA ASN A 451 -7.20 -17.07 1.51
C ASN A 451 -7.87 -16.12 0.50
N HIS A 452 -8.06 -16.53 -0.75
CA HIS A 452 -8.41 -15.64 -1.87
C HIS A 452 -9.68 -14.81 -1.62
N LEU A 453 -10.75 -15.41 -1.08
CA LEU A 453 -11.99 -14.69 -0.80
C LEU A 453 -11.90 -13.79 0.44
N LEU A 454 -11.16 -14.22 1.46
CA LEU A 454 -10.95 -13.45 2.69
C LEU A 454 -10.04 -12.24 2.44
N GLN A 455 -9.00 -12.39 1.61
CA GLN A 455 -8.15 -11.29 1.18
C GLN A 455 -8.97 -10.19 0.47
N ILE A 456 -9.83 -10.59 -0.47
CA ILE A 456 -10.76 -9.66 -1.13
C ILE A 456 -11.74 -9.03 -0.13
N LEU A 457 -12.23 -9.78 0.87
CA LEU A 457 -13.07 -9.25 1.94
C LEU A 457 -12.35 -8.14 2.73
N THR A 458 -11.09 -8.33 3.11
CA THR A 458 -10.35 -7.29 3.86
C THR A 458 -10.25 -5.98 3.06
N LEU A 459 -9.93 -6.04 1.76
CA LEU A 459 -9.82 -4.86 0.89
C LEU A 459 -11.17 -4.17 0.65
N ILE A 460 -12.29 -4.91 0.68
CA ILE A 460 -13.64 -4.33 0.64
C ILE A 460 -14.02 -3.68 1.97
N ALA A 461 -13.59 -4.25 3.10
CA ALA A 461 -14.11 -3.90 4.42
C ALA A 461 -13.24 -2.95 5.25
N MET A 462 -11.94 -2.87 4.99
CA MET A 462 -10.97 -2.05 5.74
C MET A 462 -11.34 -0.57 5.78
N GLU A 463 -10.98 0.14 6.84
CA GLU A 463 -11.12 1.61 6.86
C GLU A 463 -10.08 2.25 5.91
N PRO A 464 -10.18 3.56 5.60
CA PRO A 464 -9.10 4.26 4.92
C PRO A 464 -7.81 4.16 5.76
N PRO A 465 -6.70 3.63 5.22
CA PRO A 465 -5.44 3.56 5.96
C PRO A 465 -4.82 4.96 6.09
N VAL A 466 -3.91 5.12 7.07
CA VAL A 466 -3.27 6.42 7.36
C VAL A 466 -2.40 6.90 6.18
N SER A 467 -1.82 5.98 5.42
CA SER A 467 -1.17 6.22 4.13
C SER A 467 -1.29 4.99 3.23
N LEU A 468 -0.69 5.05 2.04
CA LEU A 468 -0.53 3.90 1.15
C LEU A 468 0.71 3.04 1.49
N GLY A 469 1.34 3.25 2.65
CA GLY A 469 2.45 2.45 3.13
C GLY A 469 2.03 1.02 3.48
N ALA A 470 2.90 0.05 3.20
CA ALA A 470 2.58 -1.37 3.28
C ALA A 470 2.15 -1.85 4.68
N GLU A 471 2.63 -1.23 5.77
CA GLU A 471 2.13 -1.55 7.13
C GLU A 471 0.75 -0.94 7.39
N ASP A 472 0.54 0.35 7.10
CA ASP A 472 -0.76 1.02 7.29
C ASP A 472 -1.91 0.29 6.57
N VAL A 473 -1.64 -0.22 5.36
CA VAL A 473 -2.60 -1.04 4.58
C VAL A 473 -2.85 -2.39 5.26
N ARG A 474 -1.81 -3.09 5.72
CA ARG A 474 -1.95 -4.41 6.35
C ARG A 474 -2.56 -4.34 7.75
N ASP A 475 -2.28 -3.30 8.54
CA ASP A 475 -2.91 -3.08 9.85
C ASP A 475 -4.43 -2.94 9.74
N GLU A 476 -4.94 -2.19 8.76
CA GLU A 476 -6.38 -2.06 8.54
C GLU A 476 -7.02 -3.35 8.00
N LYS A 477 -6.30 -4.16 7.20
CA LYS A 477 -6.75 -5.52 6.82
C LYS A 477 -6.86 -6.43 8.05
N VAL A 478 -5.83 -6.48 8.88
CA VAL A 478 -5.77 -7.30 10.10
C VAL A 478 -6.84 -6.88 11.12
N LYS A 479 -7.02 -5.57 11.31
CA LYS A 479 -8.05 -4.98 12.16
C LYS A 479 -9.46 -5.45 11.77
N VAL A 480 -9.77 -5.54 10.47
CA VAL A 480 -11.02 -6.16 9.99
C VAL A 480 -11.13 -7.62 10.41
N LEU A 481 -10.09 -8.43 10.18
CA LEU A 481 -10.13 -9.86 10.53
C LEU A 481 -10.37 -10.08 12.03
N ARG A 482 -9.80 -9.21 12.89
CA ARG A 482 -10.03 -9.24 14.35
C ARG A 482 -11.47 -8.90 14.76
N TYR A 483 -12.28 -8.29 13.90
CA TYR A 483 -13.72 -8.05 14.10
C TYR A 483 -14.63 -9.18 13.56
N ILE A 484 -14.09 -10.25 12.98
CA ILE A 484 -14.88 -11.36 12.44
C ILE A 484 -14.91 -12.52 13.46
N PRO A 485 -16.08 -12.94 13.95
CA PRO A 485 -16.20 -14.12 14.80
C PRO A 485 -16.03 -15.40 13.96
N PRO A 486 -15.67 -16.54 14.58
CA PRO A 486 -15.58 -17.81 13.86
C PRO A 486 -16.92 -18.24 13.24
N ILE A 487 -16.84 -18.91 12.08
CA ILE A 487 -18.01 -19.33 11.31
C ILE A 487 -18.78 -20.42 12.07
N VAL A 488 -20.11 -20.28 12.13
CA VAL A 488 -21.03 -21.22 12.80
C VAL A 488 -21.76 -22.13 11.80
N LYS A 489 -22.17 -23.33 12.23
CA LYS A 489 -22.80 -24.34 11.36
C LYS A 489 -24.04 -23.86 10.59
N ASN A 490 -24.79 -22.90 11.15
CA ASN A 490 -26.02 -22.38 10.54
C ASN A 490 -25.76 -21.39 9.38
N ASP A 491 -24.54 -20.87 9.28
CA ASP A 491 -24.15 -19.82 8.34
C ASP A 491 -23.10 -20.33 7.32
N ILE A 492 -23.11 -21.65 7.08
CA ILE A 492 -22.35 -22.33 6.03
C ILE A 492 -23.23 -23.35 5.31
N LEU A 493 -23.01 -23.51 4.00
CA LEU A 493 -23.64 -24.52 3.14
C LEU A 493 -22.54 -25.16 2.29
N LEU A 494 -22.40 -26.48 2.38
CA LEU A 494 -21.36 -27.25 1.70
C LEU A 494 -21.94 -28.06 0.55
N GLY A 495 -21.12 -28.35 -0.46
CA GLY A 495 -21.48 -29.27 -1.53
C GLY A 495 -20.32 -30.04 -2.13
N GLN A 496 -20.64 -31.16 -2.77
CA GLN A 496 -19.68 -32.03 -3.46
C GLN A 496 -20.21 -32.37 -4.86
N TYR A 497 -19.38 -32.28 -5.91
CA TYR A 497 -19.86 -32.49 -7.27
C TYR A 497 -20.04 -33.98 -7.62
N THR A 498 -21.19 -34.29 -8.20
CA THR A 498 -21.51 -35.56 -8.85
C THR A 498 -21.26 -35.45 -10.36
N LYS A 499 -21.56 -36.51 -11.11
CA LYS A 499 -21.48 -36.51 -12.60
C LYS A 499 -22.29 -35.37 -13.22
N SER A 500 -21.92 -34.97 -14.43
CA SER A 500 -22.75 -34.07 -15.24
C SER A 500 -24.07 -34.72 -15.62
N GLU A 501 -25.10 -33.91 -15.91
CA GLU A 501 -26.43 -34.39 -16.31
C GLU A 501 -26.41 -35.20 -17.61
N ASP A 502 -25.42 -34.95 -18.48
CA ASP A 502 -25.19 -35.70 -19.72
C ASP A 502 -24.24 -36.92 -19.55
N GLY A 503 -23.80 -37.19 -18.32
CA GLY A 503 -22.95 -38.32 -17.94
C GLY A 503 -21.51 -38.30 -18.48
N LYS A 504 -21.07 -37.23 -19.15
CA LYS A 504 -19.72 -37.13 -19.74
C LYS A 504 -18.64 -36.84 -18.70
N GLU A 505 -18.90 -35.93 -17.78
CA GLU A 505 -17.92 -35.51 -16.76
C GLU A 505 -18.09 -36.35 -15.49
N PRO A 506 -17.00 -36.88 -14.91
CA PRO A 506 -17.04 -37.69 -13.69
C PRO A 506 -17.41 -36.87 -12.45
N GLY A 507 -18.00 -37.53 -11.44
CA GLY A 507 -18.16 -36.95 -10.11
C GLY A 507 -16.85 -37.00 -9.31
N TYR A 508 -16.81 -36.30 -8.17
CA TYR A 508 -15.60 -36.23 -7.33
C TYR A 508 -15.16 -37.63 -6.84
N LEU A 509 -16.11 -38.47 -6.43
CA LEU A 509 -15.86 -39.83 -5.95
C LEU A 509 -15.59 -40.86 -7.07
N ASP A 510 -15.64 -40.47 -8.35
CA ASP A 510 -15.16 -41.31 -9.47
C ASP A 510 -13.64 -41.15 -9.72
N ASP A 511 -13.00 -40.11 -9.16
CA ASP A 511 -11.54 -39.95 -9.20
C ASP A 511 -10.89 -41.02 -8.33
N LYS A 512 -10.07 -41.89 -8.96
CA LYS A 512 -9.40 -43.03 -8.30
C LYS A 512 -8.41 -42.61 -7.21
N THR A 513 -8.06 -41.33 -7.13
CA THR A 513 -7.20 -40.77 -6.07
C THR A 513 -7.98 -40.32 -4.83
N VAL A 514 -9.32 -40.29 -4.89
CA VAL A 514 -10.20 -39.86 -3.79
C VAL A 514 -10.72 -41.06 -2.99
N PRO A 515 -10.77 -41.00 -1.65
CA PRO A 515 -11.43 -42.02 -0.83
C PRO A 515 -12.92 -42.14 -1.15
N LYS A 516 -13.42 -43.36 -1.37
CA LYS A 516 -14.81 -43.65 -1.81
C LYS A 516 -15.93 -43.11 -0.91
N GLY A 517 -15.62 -42.69 0.31
CA GLY A 517 -16.54 -42.08 1.27
C GLY A 517 -16.12 -40.68 1.71
N SER A 518 -15.32 -39.98 0.91
CA SER A 518 -14.88 -38.62 1.22
C SER A 518 -16.07 -37.66 1.33
N LYS A 519 -16.09 -36.88 2.41
CA LYS A 519 -17.02 -35.76 2.63
C LYS A 519 -16.44 -34.41 2.22
N THR A 520 -15.30 -34.39 1.54
CA THR A 520 -14.59 -33.15 1.22
C THR A 520 -15.47 -32.22 0.38
N PRO A 521 -15.68 -30.96 0.80
CA PRO A 521 -16.49 -30.00 0.04
C PRO A 521 -15.72 -29.48 -1.18
N THR A 522 -16.31 -29.67 -2.36
CA THR A 522 -15.86 -29.04 -3.62
C THR A 522 -16.58 -27.71 -3.89
N TYR A 523 -17.64 -27.42 -3.12
CA TYR A 523 -18.38 -26.16 -3.06
C TYR A 523 -18.57 -25.74 -1.59
N ALA A 524 -18.46 -24.45 -1.31
CA ALA A 524 -18.86 -23.85 -0.05
C ALA A 524 -19.45 -22.45 -0.26
N ALA A 525 -20.57 -22.17 0.41
CA ALA A 525 -21.08 -20.84 0.67
C ALA A 525 -21.02 -20.58 2.19
N ALA A 526 -20.48 -19.45 2.64
CA ALA A 526 -20.41 -19.09 4.05
C ALA A 526 -20.75 -17.60 4.23
N THR A 527 -21.44 -17.26 5.32
CA THR A 527 -21.74 -15.88 5.67
C THR A 527 -20.91 -15.45 6.87
N LEU A 528 -20.14 -14.37 6.69
CA LEU A 528 -19.33 -13.72 7.72
C LEU A 528 -20.01 -12.40 8.10
N TYR A 529 -19.80 -11.96 9.34
CA TYR A 529 -20.26 -10.67 9.85
C TYR A 529 -19.09 -9.93 10.50
N ILE A 530 -18.95 -8.63 10.25
CA ILE A 530 -17.85 -7.81 10.77
C ILE A 530 -18.40 -6.94 11.89
N GLN A 531 -17.97 -7.18 13.13
CA GLN A 531 -18.51 -6.58 14.36
C GLN A 531 -17.91 -5.19 14.65
N ASN A 532 -17.90 -4.31 13.64
CA ASN A 532 -17.47 -2.91 13.77
C ASN A 532 -18.59 -1.92 13.40
N GLU A 533 -18.36 -0.62 13.61
CA GLU A 533 -19.34 0.43 13.31
C GLU A 533 -19.77 0.43 11.84
N ARG A 534 -18.84 0.32 10.89
CA ARG A 534 -19.11 0.40 9.45
C ARG A 534 -20.00 -0.74 8.94
N TRP A 535 -19.91 -1.93 9.52
CA TRP A 535 -20.45 -3.17 8.95
C TRP A 535 -21.43 -3.94 9.85
N THR A 536 -21.69 -3.52 11.09
CA THR A 536 -22.60 -4.21 12.02
C THR A 536 -23.97 -4.48 11.37
N GLY A 537 -24.30 -5.76 11.18
CA GLY A 537 -25.53 -6.25 10.56
C GLY A 537 -25.47 -6.51 9.05
N VAL A 538 -24.37 -6.16 8.36
CA VAL A 538 -24.17 -6.46 6.93
C VAL A 538 -23.55 -7.85 6.76
N PRO A 539 -24.22 -8.81 6.09
CA PRO A 539 -23.64 -10.11 5.77
C PRO A 539 -22.64 -10.03 4.61
N PHE A 540 -21.48 -10.66 4.80
CA PHE A 540 -20.47 -10.92 3.78
C PHE A 540 -20.54 -12.39 3.35
N ILE A 541 -21.16 -12.64 2.20
CA ILE A 541 -21.45 -13.98 1.67
C ILE A 541 -20.32 -14.42 0.74
N LEU A 542 -19.43 -15.26 1.24
CA LEU A 542 -18.35 -15.89 0.47
C LEU A 542 -18.86 -17.14 -0.24
N LYS A 543 -18.59 -17.29 -1.54
CA LYS A 543 -18.98 -18.47 -2.34
C LYS A 543 -17.82 -18.93 -3.20
N CYS A 544 -17.42 -20.18 -3.07
CA CYS A 544 -16.41 -20.82 -3.93
C CYS A 544 -16.84 -22.23 -4.34
N GLY A 545 -16.54 -22.63 -5.58
CA GLY A 545 -16.69 -24.03 -5.99
C GLY A 545 -16.05 -24.38 -7.32
N LYS A 546 -15.72 -25.67 -7.46
CA LYS A 546 -15.23 -26.31 -8.69
C LYS A 546 -16.39 -27.04 -9.40
N ALA A 547 -16.17 -27.45 -10.66
CA ALA A 547 -17.16 -28.14 -11.49
C ALA A 547 -18.49 -27.37 -11.66
N LEU A 548 -18.42 -26.04 -11.84
CA LEU A 548 -19.58 -25.15 -11.99
C LEU A 548 -19.83 -24.73 -13.44
N ASP A 549 -20.99 -24.14 -13.71
CA ASP A 549 -21.45 -23.67 -15.04
C ASP A 549 -20.46 -22.76 -15.81
N GLN A 550 -19.64 -21.99 -15.09
CA GLN A 550 -18.69 -21.03 -15.68
C GLN A 550 -17.49 -20.80 -14.76
N GLN A 551 -16.35 -20.42 -15.34
CA GLN A 551 -15.25 -19.82 -14.59
C GLN A 551 -15.52 -18.32 -14.38
N LYS A 552 -15.53 -17.86 -13.12
CA LYS A 552 -15.71 -16.43 -12.78
C LYS A 552 -15.21 -16.11 -11.38
N THR A 553 -14.54 -14.97 -11.20
CA THR A 553 -14.39 -14.32 -9.88
C THR A 553 -15.03 -12.94 -9.91
N GLU A 554 -15.95 -12.67 -9.00
CA GLU A 554 -16.80 -11.48 -9.00
C GLU A 554 -17.17 -11.04 -7.58
N ILE A 555 -17.07 -9.75 -7.33
CA ILE A 555 -17.57 -9.05 -6.15
C ILE A 555 -18.88 -8.38 -6.52
N ARG A 556 -19.91 -8.50 -5.67
CA ARG A 556 -21.20 -7.83 -5.82
C ARG A 556 -21.59 -7.19 -4.50
N ILE A 557 -21.79 -5.88 -4.51
CA ILE A 557 -22.23 -5.08 -3.36
C ILE A 557 -23.66 -4.66 -3.67
N GLN A 558 -24.62 -5.18 -2.93
CA GLN A 558 -26.04 -4.85 -3.11
C GLN A 558 -26.45 -3.78 -2.10
N PHE A 559 -27.04 -2.69 -2.60
CA PHE A 559 -27.59 -1.63 -1.78
C PHE A 559 -29.01 -1.98 -1.31
N LYS A 560 -29.44 -1.31 -0.24
CA LYS A 560 -30.82 -1.39 0.26
C LYS A 560 -31.82 -0.73 -0.68
N ASP A 561 -33.09 -1.00 -0.40
CA ASP A 561 -34.22 -0.42 -1.09
C ASP A 561 -34.33 1.09 -0.81
N VAL A 562 -34.74 1.85 -1.82
CA VAL A 562 -34.93 3.29 -1.72
C VAL A 562 -36.14 3.56 -0.82
N SER A 563 -35.91 4.19 0.32
CA SER A 563 -36.96 4.49 1.31
C SER A 563 -37.99 5.48 0.77
N GLY A 564 -39.28 5.22 1.04
CA GLY A 564 -40.39 6.13 0.66
C GLY A 564 -40.65 6.25 -0.84
N ASN A 565 -40.26 5.26 -1.66
CA ASN A 565 -40.32 5.38 -3.10
C ASN A 565 -41.76 5.38 -3.67
N MET A 566 -41.96 6.16 -4.75
CA MET A 566 -43.22 6.28 -5.49
C MET A 566 -43.31 5.34 -6.70
N PHE A 567 -42.20 4.74 -7.13
CA PHE A 567 -42.15 3.80 -8.26
C PHE A 567 -42.25 2.35 -7.78
N THR A 568 -43.00 1.52 -8.50
CA THR A 568 -43.21 0.09 -8.21
C THR A 568 -42.23 -0.82 -8.96
N ASN A 569 -42.07 -2.08 -8.50
CA ASN A 569 -41.28 -3.12 -9.17
C ASN A 569 -39.80 -2.76 -9.39
N LEU A 570 -39.21 -2.00 -8.46
CA LEU A 570 -37.80 -1.60 -8.50
C LEU A 570 -36.87 -2.76 -8.16
N ALA A 571 -35.63 -2.67 -8.64
CA ALA A 571 -34.54 -3.52 -8.21
C ALA A 571 -33.55 -2.73 -7.34
N ARG A 572 -33.01 -3.41 -6.32
CA ARG A 572 -31.84 -2.93 -5.58
C ARG A 572 -30.68 -2.61 -6.52
N ASN A 573 -30.02 -1.48 -6.25
CA ASN A 573 -28.84 -1.07 -7.00
C ASN A 573 -27.65 -1.95 -6.59
N GLU A 574 -26.71 -2.18 -7.51
CA GLU A 574 -25.55 -3.06 -7.23
C GLU A 574 -24.28 -2.52 -7.88
N ILE A 575 -23.18 -2.45 -7.11
CA ILE A 575 -21.83 -2.36 -7.70
C ILE A 575 -21.34 -3.78 -7.95
N VAL A 576 -20.84 -4.03 -9.15
CA VAL A 576 -20.24 -5.32 -9.54
C VAL A 576 -18.82 -5.08 -10.02
N ILE A 577 -17.87 -5.79 -9.44
CA ILE A 577 -16.46 -5.76 -9.83
C ILE A 577 -16.10 -7.19 -10.22
N ARG A 578 -16.02 -7.47 -11.52
CA ARG A 578 -15.61 -8.79 -12.01
C ARG A 578 -14.10 -8.83 -12.14
N VAL A 579 -13.50 -9.66 -11.30
CA VAL A 579 -12.05 -9.82 -11.18
C VAL A 579 -11.47 -10.68 -12.30
N GLN A 580 -12.25 -11.63 -12.83
CA GLN A 580 -11.93 -12.44 -14.02
C GLN A 580 -13.15 -13.30 -14.44
N PRO A 581 -13.22 -13.81 -15.69
CA PRO A 581 -12.54 -13.27 -16.87
C PRO A 581 -13.16 -11.94 -17.31
N ASN A 582 -12.53 -11.25 -18.26
CA ASN A 582 -12.99 -9.98 -18.82
C ASN A 582 -13.18 -8.92 -17.72
N GLU A 583 -12.07 -8.36 -17.26
CA GLU A 583 -11.96 -7.42 -16.14
C GLU A 583 -12.91 -6.22 -16.33
N ALA A 584 -13.79 -5.97 -15.35
CA ALA A 584 -14.79 -4.90 -15.45
C ALA A 584 -15.30 -4.41 -14.09
N VAL A 585 -15.71 -3.13 -14.05
CA VAL A 585 -16.57 -2.56 -13.00
C VAL A 585 -17.86 -2.08 -13.65
N TYR A 586 -19.01 -2.41 -13.08
CA TYR A 586 -20.28 -1.83 -13.52
C TYR A 586 -21.24 -1.57 -12.37
N VAL A 587 -22.07 -0.53 -12.50
CA VAL A 587 -23.05 -0.14 -11.48
C VAL A 587 -24.46 -0.30 -12.05
N LYS A 588 -25.20 -1.28 -11.52
CA LYS A 588 -26.62 -1.49 -11.85
C LYS A 588 -27.49 -0.47 -11.15
N ILE A 589 -28.33 0.20 -11.93
CA ILE A 589 -29.24 1.26 -11.50
C ILE A 589 -30.64 1.03 -12.07
N MET A 590 -31.64 1.72 -11.50
CA MET A 590 -32.95 1.85 -12.13
C MET A 590 -32.94 3.07 -13.05
N ASN A 591 -33.37 2.89 -14.29
CA ASN A 591 -33.47 3.95 -15.30
C ASN A 591 -34.90 4.02 -15.85
N LYS A 592 -35.26 5.14 -16.48
CA LYS A 592 -36.47 5.24 -17.31
C LYS A 592 -36.29 4.38 -18.56
N GLU A 593 -37.30 3.60 -18.91
CA GLU A 593 -37.36 2.86 -20.17
C GLU A 593 -37.39 3.83 -21.36
N PRO A 594 -36.48 3.71 -22.35
CA PRO A 594 -36.45 4.61 -23.51
C PRO A 594 -37.76 4.60 -24.30
N GLY A 595 -38.43 5.74 -24.38
CA GLY A 595 -39.73 5.89 -25.03
C GLY A 595 -40.65 6.86 -24.28
N LEU A 596 -41.94 6.83 -24.62
CA LEU A 596 -42.94 7.80 -24.12
C LEU A 596 -43.42 7.50 -22.69
N GLY A 597 -43.41 6.23 -22.26
CA GLY A 597 -43.89 5.82 -20.93
C GLY A 597 -42.92 6.11 -19.79
N MET A 598 -43.44 6.20 -18.56
CA MET A 598 -42.63 6.41 -17.33
C MET A 598 -42.32 5.09 -16.58
N LYS A 599 -42.26 3.97 -17.30
CA LYS A 599 -41.88 2.66 -16.75
C LYS A 599 -40.38 2.64 -16.44
N THR A 600 -40.01 1.99 -15.33
CA THR A 600 -38.62 1.83 -14.89
C THR A 600 -38.06 0.47 -15.28
N VAL A 601 -36.82 0.44 -15.76
CA VAL A 601 -36.08 -0.76 -16.16
C VAL A 601 -34.70 -0.80 -15.50
N ILE A 602 -34.13 -1.98 -15.26
CA ILE A 602 -32.73 -2.11 -14.84
C ILE A 602 -31.82 -1.69 -16.00
N SER A 603 -30.82 -0.86 -15.70
CA SER A 603 -29.76 -0.44 -16.62
C SER A 603 -28.43 -0.44 -15.87
N ASP A 604 -27.32 -0.16 -16.54
CA ASP A 604 -26.00 -0.09 -15.91
C ASP A 604 -25.10 1.00 -16.50
N LEU A 605 -24.11 1.38 -15.69
CA LEU A 605 -22.98 2.23 -16.05
C LEU A 605 -21.74 1.32 -16.10
N ASP A 606 -21.14 1.13 -17.27
CA ASP A 606 -20.11 0.11 -17.51
C ASP A 606 -18.69 0.66 -17.67
N LEU A 607 -17.72 -0.08 -17.12
CA LEU A 607 -16.29 0.04 -17.36
C LEU A 607 -15.68 -1.35 -17.59
N SER A 608 -15.93 -1.93 -18.76
CA SER A 608 -15.20 -3.09 -19.27
C SER A 608 -13.80 -2.70 -19.76
N TYR A 609 -12.75 -3.26 -19.16
CA TYR A 609 -11.36 -2.87 -19.44
C TYR A 609 -10.97 -3.14 -20.90
N SER A 610 -11.35 -4.30 -21.42
CA SER A 610 -11.06 -4.78 -22.79
C SER A 610 -11.76 -4.00 -23.92
N SER A 611 -12.50 -2.94 -23.59
CA SER A 611 -13.10 -2.00 -24.56
C SER A 611 -12.87 -0.53 -24.19
N ARG A 612 -12.20 -0.25 -23.06
CA ARG A 612 -11.82 1.11 -22.64
C ARG A 612 -10.32 1.36 -22.74
N PHE A 613 -9.52 0.30 -22.66
CA PHE A 613 -8.06 0.35 -22.62
C PHE A 613 -7.45 -0.60 -23.66
N ASP A 614 -7.83 -0.46 -24.93
CA ASP A 614 -7.51 -1.39 -26.03
C ASP A 614 -6.01 -1.75 -26.19
N ASN A 615 -5.10 -0.88 -25.73
CA ASN A 615 -3.64 -1.08 -25.76
C ASN A 615 -3.01 -1.47 -24.41
N ALA A 616 -3.80 -1.60 -23.33
CA ALA A 616 -3.27 -1.91 -22.00
C ALA A 616 -3.07 -3.42 -21.82
N VAL A 617 -1.82 -3.85 -21.61
CA VAL A 617 -1.51 -5.22 -21.20
C VAL A 617 -1.72 -5.32 -19.68
N ILE A 618 -2.86 -5.91 -19.27
CA ILE A 618 -3.07 -6.30 -17.87
C ILE A 618 -2.04 -7.38 -17.52
N PRO A 619 -1.18 -7.18 -16.50
CA PRO A 619 -0.17 -8.17 -16.11
C PRO A 619 -0.81 -9.40 -15.44
N GLU A 620 -0.21 -10.57 -15.60
CA GLU A 620 -0.56 -11.74 -14.79
C GLU A 620 -0.19 -11.48 -13.32
N ALA A 621 -0.97 -12.02 -12.37
CA ALA A 621 -0.79 -11.67 -10.96
C ALA A 621 0.60 -12.00 -10.38
N TYR A 622 1.29 -13.00 -10.94
CA TYR A 622 2.66 -13.33 -10.58
C TYR A 622 3.69 -12.33 -11.12
N GLU A 623 3.41 -11.64 -12.24
CA GLU A 623 4.25 -10.51 -12.68
C GLU A 623 4.15 -9.37 -11.66
N SER A 624 2.93 -9.01 -11.26
CA SER A 624 2.68 -7.95 -10.28
C SER A 624 3.37 -8.24 -8.94
N LEU A 625 3.17 -9.44 -8.38
CA LEU A 625 3.78 -9.80 -7.09
C LEU A 625 5.30 -9.98 -7.15
N ILE A 626 5.86 -10.56 -8.21
CA ILE A 626 7.33 -10.65 -8.33
C ILE A 626 7.93 -9.23 -8.40
N LEU A 627 7.31 -8.30 -9.13
CA LEU A 627 7.75 -6.90 -9.17
C LEU A 627 7.62 -6.20 -7.81
N ASP A 628 6.48 -6.32 -7.14
CA ASP A 628 6.27 -5.78 -5.79
C ASP A 628 7.39 -6.29 -4.83
N SER A 629 7.73 -7.58 -4.89
CA SER A 629 8.80 -8.21 -4.08
C SER A 629 10.23 -7.82 -4.47
N LEU A 630 10.47 -7.32 -5.69
CA LEU A 630 11.77 -6.76 -6.12
C LEU A 630 11.91 -5.31 -5.66
N ASN A 631 10.80 -4.55 -5.68
CA ASN A 631 10.75 -3.18 -5.18
C ASN A 631 10.81 -3.12 -3.65
N GLY A 632 10.27 -4.13 -2.96
CA GLY A 632 10.21 -4.21 -1.50
C GLY A 632 8.82 -3.98 -0.91
N ASP A 633 7.82 -3.78 -1.77
CA ASP A 633 6.44 -3.54 -1.36
C ASP A 633 5.79 -4.80 -0.80
N HIS A 634 5.39 -4.74 0.46
CA HIS A 634 4.69 -5.82 1.16
C HIS A 634 3.15 -5.66 1.13
N SER A 635 2.61 -4.60 0.54
CA SER A 635 1.17 -4.27 0.57
C SER A 635 0.27 -5.40 0.03
N ASN A 636 0.78 -6.15 -0.94
CA ASN A 636 0.08 -7.23 -1.64
C ASN A 636 0.50 -8.63 -1.16
N PHE A 637 1.07 -8.73 0.05
CA PHE A 637 1.51 -9.99 0.68
C PHE A 637 0.87 -10.18 2.06
N VAL A 638 0.74 -11.44 2.50
CA VAL A 638 0.02 -11.78 3.72
C VAL A 638 0.96 -11.77 4.93
N ARG A 639 0.66 -10.92 5.93
CA ARG A 639 1.44 -10.81 7.19
C ARG A 639 1.13 -11.97 8.13
N ASP A 640 2.03 -12.28 9.07
CA ASP A 640 1.85 -13.39 10.02
C ASP A 640 0.58 -13.24 10.88
N ASP A 641 0.37 -12.06 11.48
CA ASP A 641 -0.81 -11.78 12.30
C ASP A 641 -2.10 -11.69 11.47
N GLU A 642 -1.99 -11.52 10.15
CA GLU A 642 -3.10 -11.65 9.21
C GLU A 642 -3.48 -13.12 8.98
N LEU A 643 -2.49 -14.03 8.86
CA LEU A 643 -2.74 -15.47 8.82
C LEU A 643 -3.32 -16.00 10.14
N ASP A 644 -2.80 -15.57 11.29
CA ASP A 644 -3.34 -15.95 12.61
C ASP A 644 -4.80 -15.50 12.76
N ALA A 645 -5.12 -14.28 12.35
CA ALA A 645 -6.50 -13.77 12.36
C ALA A 645 -7.40 -14.53 11.37
N ALA A 646 -6.92 -14.81 10.15
CA ALA A 646 -7.65 -15.60 9.16
C ALA A 646 -7.95 -17.02 9.68
N TRP A 647 -6.96 -17.73 10.23
CA TRP A 647 -7.15 -19.09 10.70
C TRP A 647 -8.04 -19.20 11.94
N LYS A 648 -8.12 -18.17 12.79
CA LYS A 648 -9.10 -18.12 13.90
C LYS A 648 -10.55 -18.17 13.40
N ILE A 649 -10.86 -17.53 12.27
CA ILE A 649 -12.21 -17.47 11.69
C ILE A 649 -12.65 -18.86 11.19
N PHE A 650 -11.74 -19.57 10.50
CA PHE A 650 -12.06 -20.81 9.79
C PHE A 650 -11.79 -22.11 10.58
N THR A 651 -10.83 -22.14 11.51
CA THR A 651 -10.42 -23.40 12.18
C THR A 651 -11.57 -24.12 12.90
N PRO A 652 -12.50 -23.46 13.63
CA PRO A 652 -13.59 -24.17 14.32
C PRO A 652 -14.57 -24.87 13.36
N ILE A 653 -14.93 -24.23 12.24
CA ILE A 653 -15.81 -24.86 11.25
C ILE A 653 -15.08 -25.92 10.43
N LEU A 654 -13.78 -25.75 10.17
CA LEU A 654 -12.97 -26.77 9.52
C LEU A 654 -12.88 -28.05 10.37
N LYS A 655 -12.58 -27.96 11.67
CA LYS A 655 -12.56 -29.14 12.56
C LYS A 655 -13.92 -29.85 12.61
N THR A 656 -15.02 -29.11 12.57
CA THR A 656 -16.39 -29.66 12.43
C THR A 656 -16.58 -30.47 11.13
N ILE A 657 -16.01 -29.99 10.02
CA ILE A 657 -16.10 -30.64 8.70
C ILE A 657 -15.17 -31.87 8.65
N ASP A 658 -13.95 -31.75 9.17
CA ASP A 658 -12.97 -32.84 9.20
C ASP A 658 -13.45 -34.02 10.09
N HIS A 659 -14.24 -33.74 11.14
CA HIS A 659 -14.96 -34.76 11.93
C HIS A 659 -16.15 -35.40 11.19
N GLY A 660 -16.54 -34.87 10.03
CA GLY A 660 -17.68 -35.35 9.24
C GLY A 660 -19.05 -34.98 9.83
N GLU A 661 -19.14 -33.96 10.68
CA GLU A 661 -20.38 -33.50 11.35
C GLU A 661 -21.31 -32.67 10.44
N ILE A 662 -20.91 -32.41 9.19
CA ILE A 662 -21.70 -31.73 8.15
C ILE A 662 -21.54 -32.54 6.86
N GLU A 663 -22.64 -33.02 6.28
CA GLU A 663 -22.63 -33.68 4.97
C GLU A 663 -22.64 -32.63 3.84
N PRO A 664 -21.80 -32.77 2.79
CA PRO A 664 -21.87 -31.91 1.62
C PRO A 664 -23.07 -32.27 0.74
N ILE A 665 -23.85 -31.27 0.33
CA ILE A 665 -25.00 -31.45 -0.56
C ILE A 665 -24.51 -31.80 -2.00
N PRO A 666 -25.01 -32.87 -2.64
CA PRO A 666 -24.60 -33.23 -3.99
C PRO A 666 -25.05 -32.19 -5.02
N TYR A 667 -24.21 -31.93 -6.03
CA TYR A 667 -24.56 -31.07 -7.18
C TYR A 667 -23.97 -31.59 -8.49
N ALA A 668 -24.70 -31.53 -9.59
CA ALA A 668 -24.21 -32.01 -10.88
C ALA A 668 -23.04 -31.16 -11.40
N PHE A 669 -22.04 -31.79 -12.01
CA PHE A 669 -20.95 -31.10 -12.72
C PHE A 669 -21.55 -30.17 -13.78
N GLY A 670 -21.15 -28.89 -13.76
CA GLY A 670 -21.65 -27.86 -14.67
C GLY A 670 -22.91 -27.14 -14.20
N SER A 671 -23.47 -27.49 -13.03
CA SER A 671 -24.56 -26.75 -12.40
C SER A 671 -24.07 -25.46 -11.71
N ARG A 672 -24.99 -24.70 -11.11
CA ARG A 672 -24.67 -23.45 -10.38
C ARG A 672 -24.19 -23.68 -8.93
N GLY A 673 -24.08 -24.94 -8.51
CA GLY A 673 -23.82 -25.36 -7.13
C GLY A 673 -25.01 -26.14 -6.55
N PRO A 674 -24.92 -26.55 -5.27
CA PRO A 674 -25.95 -27.35 -4.61
C PRO A 674 -27.32 -26.67 -4.49
N HIS A 675 -28.36 -27.51 -4.38
CA HIS A 675 -29.69 -27.06 -4.00
C HIS A 675 -29.67 -26.42 -2.59
N GLY A 676 -30.55 -25.45 -2.34
CA GLY A 676 -30.52 -24.64 -1.11
C GLY A 676 -29.64 -23.38 -1.20
N VAL A 677 -28.81 -23.21 -2.24
CA VAL A 677 -27.94 -22.02 -2.38
C VAL A 677 -28.72 -20.73 -2.60
N THR A 678 -29.86 -20.76 -3.30
CA THR A 678 -30.70 -19.57 -3.52
C THR A 678 -31.34 -19.12 -2.22
N GLU A 679 -31.83 -20.10 -1.46
CA GLU A 679 -32.52 -19.99 -0.19
C GLU A 679 -31.54 -19.50 0.90
N PHE A 680 -30.31 -20.02 0.89
CA PHE A 680 -29.20 -19.60 1.76
C PHE A 680 -28.83 -18.12 1.53
N VAL A 681 -28.66 -17.67 0.29
CA VAL A 681 -28.32 -16.25 0.05
C VAL A 681 -29.48 -15.32 0.35
N ALA A 682 -30.73 -15.76 0.12
CA ALA A 682 -31.93 -14.99 0.47
C ALA A 682 -32.13 -14.86 2.00
N LYS A 683 -31.87 -15.92 2.78
CA LYS A 683 -31.78 -15.86 4.26
C LYS A 683 -30.82 -14.76 4.73
N HIS A 684 -29.74 -14.53 3.98
CA HIS A 684 -28.74 -13.50 4.25
C HIS A 684 -28.93 -12.22 3.40
N GLY A 685 -30.17 -11.87 3.07
CA GLY A 685 -30.55 -10.56 2.54
C GLY A 685 -30.38 -10.37 1.03
N TYR A 686 -29.77 -11.31 0.30
CA TYR A 686 -29.63 -11.14 -1.16
C TYR A 686 -30.96 -11.30 -1.88
N GLU A 687 -31.50 -10.19 -2.36
CA GLU A 687 -32.66 -10.18 -3.24
C GLU A 687 -32.23 -10.30 -4.70
N ARG A 688 -32.90 -11.18 -5.46
CA ARG A 688 -32.75 -11.25 -6.92
C ARG A 688 -34.02 -10.69 -7.56
N SER A 689 -33.89 -9.55 -8.24
CA SER A 689 -35.01 -8.94 -8.96
C SER A 689 -35.64 -9.89 -9.98
N ASN A 690 -36.97 -9.79 -10.11
CA ASN A 690 -37.78 -10.48 -11.11
C ASN A 690 -37.77 -9.79 -12.48
N GLN A 691 -37.17 -8.61 -12.62
CA GLN A 691 -36.95 -8.02 -13.95
C GLN A 691 -35.83 -8.79 -14.68
N GLU A 692 -36.02 -9.02 -15.98
CA GLU A 692 -34.96 -9.58 -16.82
C GLU A 692 -33.79 -8.60 -16.91
N TYR A 693 -32.59 -9.08 -16.60
CA TYR A 693 -31.35 -8.33 -16.70
C TYR A 693 -30.20 -9.28 -17.01
N ASN A 694 -29.56 -9.06 -18.17
CA ASN A 694 -28.36 -9.74 -18.61
C ASN A 694 -27.23 -8.71 -18.77
N TRP A 695 -26.00 -9.14 -18.47
CA TRP A 695 -24.79 -8.35 -18.67
C TRP A 695 -23.71 -9.29 -19.25
N PRO A 696 -22.94 -8.88 -20.27
CA PRO A 696 -23.01 -7.60 -20.96
C PRO A 696 -24.12 -7.60 -22.01
N ASN A 697 -24.89 -6.52 -22.09
CA ASN A 697 -25.81 -6.30 -23.20
C ASN A 697 -25.05 -5.83 -24.46
N HIS A 698 -24.27 -6.73 -25.06
CA HIS A 698 -23.81 -6.54 -26.43
C HIS A 698 -25.01 -6.60 -27.36
N SER A 699 -25.53 -5.43 -27.75
CA SER A 699 -26.36 -5.34 -28.95
C SER A 699 -25.56 -5.89 -30.13
N GLU A 700 -26.17 -6.72 -30.97
CA GLU A 700 -25.48 -7.44 -32.05
C GLU A 700 -24.78 -6.47 -33.04
N ALA A 701 -25.29 -5.24 -33.14
CA ALA A 701 -24.66 -4.11 -33.83
C ALA A 701 -23.20 -3.85 -33.42
N SER A 702 -22.84 -4.04 -32.14
CA SER A 702 -21.47 -3.84 -31.65
C SER A 702 -20.48 -4.89 -32.16
N VAL A 703 -20.96 -6.11 -32.42
CA VAL A 703 -20.18 -7.20 -33.05
C VAL A 703 -20.15 -7.01 -34.57
N ALA A 704 -21.27 -6.60 -35.17
CA ALA A 704 -21.36 -6.32 -36.60
C ALA A 704 -20.40 -5.18 -37.03
N ALA A 705 -20.28 -4.11 -36.25
CA ALA A 705 -19.38 -2.99 -36.53
C ALA A 705 -17.91 -3.44 -36.62
N LYS A 706 -17.40 -4.18 -35.63
CA LYS A 706 -16.03 -4.73 -35.66
C LYS A 706 -15.83 -5.81 -36.75
N GLY A 707 -16.90 -6.35 -37.33
CA GLY A 707 -16.86 -7.32 -38.42
C GLY A 707 -16.83 -6.72 -39.84
N GLN A 708 -17.13 -5.43 -40.03
CA GLN A 708 -17.21 -4.82 -41.36
C GLN A 708 -15.93 -4.11 -41.81
N ASP A 709 -15.20 -3.42 -40.92
CA ASP A 709 -13.98 -2.67 -41.27
C ASP A 709 -12.80 -3.54 -41.77
N GLN A 710 -12.84 -4.86 -41.56
CA GLN A 710 -11.80 -5.78 -42.07
C GLN A 710 -12.03 -6.24 -43.53
N LYS A 711 -13.05 -5.74 -44.24
CA LYS A 711 -13.37 -6.12 -45.64
C LYS A 711 -13.28 -4.97 -46.66
N ALA A 712 -12.37 -4.01 -46.44
CA ALA A 712 -12.17 -2.87 -47.33
C ALA A 712 -10.69 -2.58 -47.67
N LYS A 713 -9.97 -3.55 -48.25
CA LYS A 713 -8.74 -3.28 -49.02
C LYS A 713 -8.76 -4.04 -50.36
N PRO A 714 -8.87 -3.35 -51.50
CA PRO A 714 -8.59 -3.95 -52.80
C PRO A 714 -7.07 -4.08 -52.97
N ASN A 715 -6.58 -5.28 -53.31
CA ASN A 715 -5.27 -5.43 -53.93
C ASN A 715 -5.39 -5.11 -55.43
N PRO A 716 -4.33 -4.56 -56.05
CA PRO A 716 -4.12 -4.65 -57.50
C PRO A 716 -3.78 -6.08 -57.94
#